data_AF-A0A8I2C078-F1
#
_entry.id   AF-A0A8I2C078-F1
#
_cell.length_a   1.000
_cell.length_b   1.000
_cell.length_c   1.000
_cell.angle_alpha   90.00
_cell.angle_beta   90.00
_cell.angle_gamma   90.00
#
_symmetry.space_group_name_H-M   'P 1'
#
loop_
_entity.id
_entity.type
_entity.pdbx_description
1 polymer ?
#
loop_
_entity_poly.entity_id
_entity_poly.type
_entity_poly.pdbx_seq_one_letter_code
_entity_poly.pdbx_strand_id
1 'polypeptide(L)'
;MFRDFEPIGDRPVYIQLKDYMKLIIIKGSLQPHQKLPSTRELGVQMKLSRNTVISAYTELEEDGFSYAVRGKGNYVAAVSGGTATQACQIDWLDRISDHARLAEQLDLIKHGIRAQKSTISFTSIAPDETLFDIGNVKRAFMDRMSVEDDVLLNYGYAKGYKPLMDFLLRYMQHKGVDLKGKDILITNGFTEGLDIVLSALGKRSGKVLCENPTHHTAIKNFKLHGFQITGIPMEDDGISLTELERALSEQPYDCAYFVPSYHNPTGIVMSPKKRQELISLMNQYGIPVIEDGFNEELRYTGSHVSQLMAGAGNGNSVIYLGSFSKVLFPGIRVGWILADAELIDYLESIKRARTIHTSTLDQSVLYQYLHNGNLEKYLKKARTEYKRKYELTMQCCKEHIPYAQLSGHGGLHLFVTFDIGFDTRKLLELCSELGVIFTPGDIFFTDNRGSNTMRLGFSRVTDEDIIRGIKMIGDYCQTVNGMRGVEMKLGVIMGGLSSEREVSLQSGKEIMAHLDPNRYEVYPIEITRRDELADKVKGLDMALLALHGSYGEDGTIQGMLETLGIAYTGSGVLSSSLCMNKNVSKKLLRYEGLFTPDWLCWGSIGDYSAEAVEKLGYPIVVKPNSGGSSIGIQIVKSSQDLRAAVEEAFRWDVEVLIEQYIKGEELTCSIVDGKLLPIIGIQSKGSEWFDYHAKYEDGGAEEQVVHLTPEVDERVRSAALLSYWTLKCNVYARVDMLLRDGIPYVLEMNTLPDMTKNRLLPKSAQEAGVTYSQLLDENISLSLEKSGGEIETRP
;
A
#
# COMPACT_ATOMS: atom_id res chain seq x y z
N MET A 1 0.35 14.11 -42.88
CA MET A 1 1.79 13.96 -42.59
C MET A 1 2.19 14.52 -41.23
N PHE A 2 1.33 15.26 -40.51
CA PHE A 2 1.69 15.94 -39.26
C PHE A 2 0.57 15.95 -38.20
N ARG A 3 -0.30 14.92 -38.20
CA ARG A 3 -1.56 14.92 -37.42
C ARG A 3 -1.40 14.45 -35.97
N ASP A 4 -0.24 13.89 -35.66
CA ASP A 4 0.18 13.29 -34.40
C ASP A 4 1.01 14.26 -33.53
N PHE A 5 1.21 15.50 -33.99
CA PHE A 5 1.87 16.53 -33.19
C PHE A 5 0.85 17.23 -32.28
N GLU A 6 0.99 17.02 -30.97
CA GLU A 6 0.23 17.72 -29.95
C GLU A 6 1.19 18.47 -29.01
N PRO A 7 1.08 19.82 -28.93
CA PRO A 7 1.97 20.60 -28.08
C PRO A 7 1.60 20.48 -26.60
N ILE A 8 2.60 20.31 -25.74
CA ILE A 8 2.47 20.28 -24.28
C ILE A 8 2.68 21.70 -23.72
N GLY A 9 1.88 22.12 -22.73
CA GLY A 9 1.78 23.52 -22.30
C GLY A 9 2.97 24.09 -21.49
N ASP A 10 3.87 23.25 -21.00
CA ASP A 10 4.98 23.61 -20.11
C ASP A 10 6.33 23.80 -20.82
N ARG A 11 6.36 23.69 -22.16
CA ARG A 11 7.58 23.83 -22.98
C ARG A 11 7.36 24.75 -24.19
N PRO A 12 8.33 25.59 -24.59
CA PRO A 12 8.20 26.42 -25.79
C PRO A 12 7.86 25.59 -27.04
N VAL A 13 6.75 25.92 -27.69
CA VAL A 13 6.16 25.10 -28.76
C VAL A 13 7.05 24.96 -30.00
N TYR A 14 7.90 25.96 -30.28
CA TYR A 14 8.81 25.89 -31.42
C TYR A 14 9.90 24.82 -31.22
N ILE A 15 10.36 24.58 -29.99
CA ILE A 15 11.34 23.52 -29.67
C ILE A 15 10.68 22.16 -29.88
N GLN A 16 9.43 22.00 -29.42
CA GLN A 16 8.66 20.78 -29.60
C GLN A 16 8.47 20.46 -31.09
N LEU A 17 8.11 21.47 -31.88
CA LEU A 17 7.97 21.34 -33.33
C LEU A 17 9.30 20.98 -34.00
N LYS A 18 10.40 21.63 -33.61
CA LYS A 18 11.74 21.29 -34.08
C LYS A 18 12.06 19.83 -33.82
N ASP A 19 11.93 19.37 -32.56
CA ASP A 19 12.27 18.01 -32.15
C ASP A 19 11.43 16.97 -32.92
N TYR A 20 10.13 17.26 -33.10
CA TYR A 20 9.24 16.43 -33.89
C TYR A 20 9.67 16.35 -35.37
N MET A 21 9.97 17.49 -35.99
CA MET A 21 10.45 17.54 -37.38
C MET A 21 11.80 16.83 -37.54
N LYS A 22 12.74 17.02 -36.59
CA LYS A 22 14.02 16.29 -36.56
C LYS A 22 13.80 14.78 -36.54
N LEU A 23 12.90 14.29 -35.67
CA LEU A 23 12.62 12.86 -35.55
C LEU A 23 12.07 12.27 -36.86
N ILE A 24 11.18 12.98 -37.53
CA ILE A 24 10.61 12.56 -38.82
C ILE A 24 11.69 12.52 -39.91
N ILE A 25 12.61 13.49 -39.92
CA ILE A 25 13.75 13.51 -40.84
C ILE A 25 14.70 12.33 -40.55
N ILE A 26 15.06 12.09 -39.29
CA ILE A 26 15.96 10.99 -38.86
C ILE A 26 15.35 9.62 -39.20
N LYS A 27 14.04 9.44 -39.00
CA LYS A 27 13.33 8.19 -39.33
C LYS A 27 13.17 7.98 -40.85
N GLY A 28 13.58 8.94 -41.68
CA GLY A 28 13.44 8.87 -43.14
C GLY A 28 12.01 9.10 -43.64
N SER A 29 11.09 9.55 -42.78
CA SER A 29 9.73 9.90 -43.19
C SER A 29 9.70 11.17 -44.07
N LEU A 30 10.72 12.02 -43.95
CA LEU A 30 11.03 13.07 -44.91
C LEU A 30 12.38 12.78 -45.57
N GLN A 31 12.40 12.76 -46.90
CA GLN A 31 13.56 12.36 -47.70
C GLN A 31 14.56 13.52 -47.88
N PRO A 32 15.86 13.24 -48.10
CA PRO A 32 16.83 14.26 -48.49
C PRO A 32 16.34 15.13 -49.65
N HIS A 33 16.56 16.44 -49.54
CA HIS A 33 16.11 17.46 -50.49
C HIS A 33 14.59 17.54 -50.70
N GLN A 34 13.78 16.86 -49.88
CA GLN A 34 12.34 17.06 -49.87
C GLN A 34 12.00 18.46 -49.37
N LYS A 35 11.10 19.15 -50.09
CA LYS A 35 10.63 20.47 -49.69
C LYS A 35 9.75 20.38 -48.44
N LEU A 36 10.09 21.16 -47.42
CA LEU A 36 9.27 21.35 -46.23
C LEU A 36 8.08 22.27 -46.54
N PRO A 37 6.92 22.10 -45.86
CA PRO A 37 5.79 23.01 -46.00
C PRO A 37 6.21 24.46 -45.72
N SER A 38 5.55 25.44 -46.33
CA SER A 38 5.82 26.83 -45.97
C SER A 38 5.45 27.11 -44.52
N THR A 39 6.05 28.14 -43.93
CA THR A 39 5.79 28.52 -42.52
C THR A 39 4.32 28.84 -42.25
N ARG A 40 3.57 29.30 -43.26
CA ARG A 40 2.13 29.53 -43.17
C ARG A 40 1.33 28.23 -43.25
N GLU A 41 1.68 27.34 -44.17
CA GLU A 41 0.99 26.06 -44.35
C GLU A 41 1.14 25.16 -43.14
N LEU A 42 2.37 25.01 -42.62
CA LEU A 42 2.60 24.20 -41.42
C LEU A 42 1.91 24.81 -40.20
N GLY A 43 1.93 26.14 -40.08
CA GLY A 43 1.24 26.85 -39.01
C GLY A 43 -0.27 26.57 -39.00
N VAL A 44 -0.91 26.60 -40.17
CA VAL A 44 -2.34 26.25 -40.29
C VAL A 44 -2.57 24.76 -39.99
N GLN A 45 -1.77 23.87 -40.56
CA GLN A 45 -1.94 22.42 -40.40
C GLN A 45 -1.80 21.96 -38.96
N MET A 46 -0.86 22.55 -38.21
CA MET A 46 -0.58 22.20 -36.82
C MET A 46 -1.27 23.12 -35.81
N LYS A 47 -2.10 24.07 -36.28
CA LYS A 47 -2.74 25.11 -35.45
C LYS A 47 -1.73 25.92 -34.60
N LEU A 48 -0.58 26.24 -35.18
CA LEU A 48 0.52 26.98 -34.56
C LEU A 48 0.66 28.40 -35.14
N SER A 49 1.23 29.30 -34.34
CA SER A 49 1.60 30.63 -34.84
C SER A 49 2.69 30.52 -35.91
N ARG A 50 2.65 31.39 -36.92
CA ARG A 50 3.67 31.43 -37.96
C ARG A 50 5.08 31.68 -37.39
N ASN A 51 5.20 32.50 -36.35
CA ASN A 51 6.48 32.79 -35.71
C ASN A 51 7.07 31.54 -35.05
N THR A 52 6.23 30.71 -34.43
CA THR A 52 6.64 29.41 -33.87
C THR A 52 7.26 28.51 -34.94
N VAL A 53 6.65 28.44 -36.12
CA VAL A 53 7.19 27.62 -37.23
C VAL A 53 8.48 28.21 -37.79
N ILE A 54 8.59 29.54 -37.88
CA ILE A 54 9.82 30.22 -38.31
C ILE A 54 10.97 29.87 -37.36
N SER A 55 10.78 30.04 -36.04
CA SER A 55 11.80 29.70 -35.04
C SER A 55 12.22 28.22 -35.13
N ALA A 56 11.25 27.32 -35.28
CA ALA A 56 11.55 25.89 -35.43
C ALA A 56 12.37 25.60 -36.69
N TYR A 57 12.06 26.25 -37.82
CA TYR A 57 12.78 26.07 -39.08
C TYR A 57 14.18 26.68 -39.05
N THR A 58 14.35 27.85 -38.43
CA THR A 58 15.68 28.45 -38.23
C THR A 58 16.57 27.51 -37.43
N GLU A 59 16.08 26.95 -36.32
CA GLU A 59 16.89 26.01 -35.54
C GLU A 59 17.12 24.68 -36.26
N LEU A 60 16.16 24.17 -37.05
CA LEU A 60 16.40 23.00 -37.92
C LEU A 60 17.50 23.25 -38.94
N GLU A 61 17.61 24.48 -39.46
CA GLU A 61 18.67 24.89 -40.37
C GLU A 61 20.02 25.02 -39.65
N GLU A 62 20.05 25.65 -38.48
CA GLU A 62 21.25 25.75 -37.63
C GLU A 62 21.77 24.37 -37.19
N ASP A 63 20.88 23.44 -36.87
CA ASP A 63 21.20 22.06 -36.51
C ASP A 63 21.54 21.18 -37.73
N GLY A 64 21.48 21.73 -38.95
CA GLY A 64 21.84 21.03 -40.20
C GLY A 64 20.83 19.99 -40.69
N PHE A 65 19.59 20.00 -40.19
CA PHE A 65 18.51 19.11 -40.63
C PHE A 65 17.71 19.67 -41.82
N SER A 66 17.80 20.98 -42.07
CA SER A 66 17.18 21.63 -43.21
C SER A 66 18.08 22.71 -43.80
N TYR A 67 17.76 23.21 -45.00
CA TYR A 67 18.40 24.37 -45.61
C TYR A 67 17.38 25.20 -46.37
N ALA A 68 17.54 26.53 -46.33
CA ALA A 68 16.70 27.44 -47.07
C ALA A 68 17.26 27.71 -48.48
N VAL A 69 16.40 27.70 -49.50
CA VAL A 69 16.73 28.19 -50.84
C VAL A 69 15.94 29.46 -51.10
N ARG A 70 16.65 30.59 -51.26
CA ARG A 70 16.07 31.92 -51.43
C ARG A 70 15.01 31.93 -52.55
N GLY A 71 13.80 32.39 -52.21
CA GLY A 71 12.65 32.45 -53.12
C GLY A 71 11.99 31.11 -53.44
N LYS A 72 12.49 29.98 -52.93
CA LYS A 72 11.99 28.63 -53.24
C LYS A 72 11.46 27.85 -52.03
N GLY A 73 11.90 28.16 -50.80
CA GLY A 73 11.42 27.54 -49.54
C GLY A 73 12.52 26.77 -48.79
N ASN A 74 12.12 25.99 -47.79
CA ASN A 74 13.03 25.17 -46.98
C ASN A 74 13.00 23.71 -47.43
N TYR A 75 14.12 23.03 -47.33
CA TYR A 75 14.30 21.66 -47.79
C TYR A 75 15.02 20.84 -46.73
N VAL A 76 14.71 19.56 -46.66
CA VAL A 76 15.40 18.61 -45.77
C VAL A 76 16.84 18.44 -46.24
N ALA A 77 17.79 18.57 -45.33
CA ALA A 77 19.20 18.34 -45.62
C ALA A 77 19.46 16.85 -45.89
N ALA A 78 20.53 16.54 -46.63
CA ALA A 78 21.00 15.18 -46.76
C ALA A 78 21.66 14.76 -45.43
N VAL A 79 20.85 14.30 -44.49
CA VAL A 79 21.33 13.77 -43.22
C VAL A 79 21.87 12.37 -43.46
N SER A 80 23.12 12.12 -43.08
CA SER A 80 23.77 10.80 -43.12
C SER A 80 23.11 9.86 -42.08
N GLY A 81 21.87 9.45 -42.32
CA GLY A 81 21.23 8.38 -41.56
C GLY A 81 21.94 7.08 -41.91
N GLY A 82 22.88 6.65 -41.07
CA GLY A 82 23.58 5.38 -41.28
C GLY A 82 22.57 4.25 -41.43
N THR A 83 22.66 3.50 -42.54
CA THR A 83 21.99 2.20 -42.66
C THR A 83 22.35 1.39 -41.42
N ALA A 84 21.36 1.01 -40.62
CA ALA A 84 21.59 0.28 -39.37
C ALA A 84 22.49 -0.92 -39.67
N THR A 85 23.73 -0.87 -39.17
CA THR A 85 24.65 -2.00 -39.21
C THR A 85 24.02 -3.16 -38.45
N GLN A 86 24.38 -4.39 -38.81
CA GLN A 86 23.87 -5.61 -38.17
C GLN A 86 23.97 -5.47 -36.63
N ALA A 87 22.82 -5.50 -35.96
CA ALA A 87 22.75 -5.27 -34.53
C ALA A 87 23.46 -6.41 -33.79
N CYS A 88 24.54 -6.09 -33.08
CA CYS A 88 25.14 -7.03 -32.14
C CYS A 88 24.24 -7.11 -30.91
N GLN A 89 23.71 -8.31 -30.63
CA GLN A 89 23.02 -8.58 -29.38
C GLN A 89 24.03 -9.09 -28.37
N ILE A 90 24.30 -8.30 -27.34
CA ILE A 90 25.16 -8.66 -26.22
C ILE A 90 24.26 -9.20 -25.11
N ASP A 91 24.51 -10.44 -24.68
CA ASP A 91 23.99 -10.91 -23.39
C ASP A 91 24.85 -10.29 -22.27
N TRP A 92 24.26 -9.39 -21.51
CA TRP A 92 24.95 -8.72 -20.42
C TRP A 92 25.10 -9.63 -19.20
N LEU A 93 24.28 -10.66 -19.03
CA LEU A 93 24.40 -11.58 -17.89
C LEU A 93 25.77 -12.28 -17.88
N ASP A 94 26.30 -12.59 -19.06
CA ASP A 94 27.63 -13.20 -19.25
C ASP A 94 28.80 -12.23 -18.97
N ARG A 95 28.54 -10.92 -18.88
CA ARG A 95 29.56 -9.87 -18.69
C ARG A 95 29.51 -9.19 -17.32
N ILE A 96 28.48 -9.47 -16.52
CA ILE A 96 28.36 -8.92 -15.16
C ILE A 96 29.32 -9.67 -14.23
N SER A 97 30.16 -8.92 -13.50
CA SER A 97 31.12 -9.46 -12.54
C SER A 97 30.46 -10.03 -11.29
N ASP A 98 31.14 -10.95 -10.59
CA ASP A 98 30.65 -11.54 -9.34
C ASP A 98 30.37 -10.48 -8.26
N HIS A 99 31.18 -9.42 -8.21
CA HIS A 99 30.94 -8.29 -7.31
C HIS A 99 29.59 -7.61 -7.60
N ALA A 100 29.26 -7.39 -8.88
CA ALA A 100 27.99 -6.79 -9.27
C ALA A 100 26.80 -7.73 -9.00
N ARG A 101 26.96 -9.05 -9.21
CA ARG A 101 25.95 -10.05 -8.84
C ARG A 101 25.69 -10.07 -7.33
N LEU A 102 26.74 -10.03 -6.51
CA LEU A 102 26.62 -9.95 -5.06
C LEU A 102 25.95 -8.64 -4.60
N ALA A 103 26.27 -7.51 -5.24
CA ALA A 103 25.65 -6.22 -4.93
C ALA A 103 24.16 -6.20 -5.20
N GLU A 104 23.72 -6.86 -6.28
CA GLU A 104 22.32 -7.07 -6.65
C GLU A 104 21.60 -7.99 -5.65
N GLN A 105 22.21 -9.13 -5.30
CA GLN A 105 21.66 -10.07 -4.33
C GLN A 105 21.45 -9.43 -2.95
N LEU A 106 22.37 -8.56 -2.54
CA LEU A 106 22.32 -7.84 -1.25
C LEU A 106 21.50 -6.52 -1.34
N ASP A 107 20.79 -6.24 -2.43
CA ASP A 107 19.96 -5.04 -2.57
C ASP A 107 18.56 -5.22 -1.96
N LEU A 108 18.48 -4.98 -0.66
CA LEU A 108 17.23 -5.04 0.10
C LEU A 108 16.18 -4.02 -0.35
N ILE A 109 16.58 -2.90 -0.97
CA ILE A 109 15.63 -1.90 -1.45
C ILE A 109 14.99 -2.39 -2.75
N LYS A 110 15.80 -2.98 -3.64
CA LYS A 110 15.32 -3.55 -4.91
C LYS A 110 14.39 -4.75 -4.70
N HIS A 111 14.73 -5.63 -3.75
CA HIS A 111 14.00 -6.87 -3.46
C HIS A 111 12.97 -6.75 -2.33
N GLY A 112 12.86 -5.58 -1.69
CA GLY A 112 11.91 -5.34 -0.60
C GLY A 112 10.47 -5.17 -1.06
N ILE A 113 9.54 -5.28 -0.12
CA ILE A 113 8.09 -5.06 -0.36
C ILE A 113 7.85 -3.59 -0.73
N ARG A 114 7.22 -3.34 -1.87
CA ARG A 114 6.85 -1.99 -2.31
C ARG A 114 5.55 -1.57 -1.65
N ALA A 115 5.61 -0.54 -0.82
CA ALA A 115 4.44 0.07 -0.21
C ALA A 115 3.49 0.62 -1.29
N GLN A 116 2.20 0.34 -1.16
CA GLN A 116 1.16 1.01 -1.93
C GLN A 116 0.79 2.34 -1.26
N LYS A 117 0.03 3.20 -1.96
CA LYS A 117 -0.24 4.58 -1.53
C LYS A 117 -1.00 4.70 -0.19
N SER A 118 -1.65 3.63 0.25
CA SER A 118 -2.42 3.52 1.50
C SER A 118 -1.75 2.66 2.58
N THR A 119 -0.51 2.21 2.37
CA THR A 119 0.18 1.30 3.29
C THR A 119 0.81 2.07 4.47
N ILE A 120 0.51 1.65 5.70
CA ILE A 120 1.22 2.10 6.91
C ILE A 120 2.62 1.48 6.91
N SER A 121 3.66 2.31 6.85
CA SER A 121 5.05 1.84 6.74
C SER A 121 5.90 2.14 7.96
N PHE A 122 6.19 1.11 8.76
CA PHE A 122 7.17 1.13 9.85
C PHE A 122 8.59 0.80 9.38
N THR A 123 8.88 0.94 8.08
CA THR A 123 10.21 0.60 7.52
C THR A 123 11.21 1.74 7.64
N SER A 124 10.72 2.98 7.63
CA SER A 124 11.56 4.17 7.54
C SER A 124 12.06 4.64 8.91
N ILE A 125 13.37 4.89 8.95
CA ILE A 125 14.07 5.57 10.04
C ILE A 125 14.63 6.92 9.57
N ALA A 126 13.95 7.57 8.62
CA ALA A 126 14.31 8.88 8.14
C ALA A 126 13.52 9.96 8.90
N PRO A 127 14.11 11.13 9.16
CA PRO A 127 13.38 12.24 9.78
C PRO A 127 12.05 12.55 9.09
N ASP A 128 11.08 12.95 9.91
CA ASP A 128 9.75 13.41 9.51
C ASP A 128 9.87 14.70 8.71
N GLU A 129 9.45 14.66 7.45
CA GLU A 129 9.47 15.81 6.54
C GLU A 129 8.63 16.99 7.02
N THR A 130 7.61 16.76 7.85
CA THR A 130 6.78 17.84 8.42
C THR A 130 7.57 18.73 9.38
N LEU A 131 8.69 18.23 9.93
CA LEU A 131 9.59 18.99 10.80
C LEU A 131 10.64 19.80 10.04
N PHE A 132 10.72 19.65 8.71
CA PHE A 132 11.75 20.32 7.91
C PHE A 132 11.56 21.84 7.88
N ASP A 133 12.59 22.56 8.29
CA ASP A 133 12.60 24.03 8.29
C ASP A 133 12.91 24.58 6.90
N ILE A 134 11.96 24.42 5.97
CA ILE A 134 12.10 24.82 4.56
C ILE A 134 12.41 26.33 4.45
N GLY A 135 11.84 27.15 5.33
CA GLY A 135 12.07 28.59 5.34
C GLY A 135 13.54 28.95 5.59
N ASN A 136 14.16 28.37 6.62
CA ASN A 136 15.56 28.63 6.93
C ASN A 136 16.53 27.94 5.96
N VAL A 137 16.15 26.82 5.34
CA VAL A 137 16.94 26.20 4.25
C VAL A 137 16.97 27.12 3.02
N LYS A 138 15.82 27.66 2.60
CA LYS A 138 15.74 28.63 1.50
C LYS A 138 16.58 29.87 1.79
N ARG A 139 16.51 30.40 3.01
CA ARG A 139 17.34 31.54 3.42
C ARG A 139 18.83 31.19 3.38
N ALA A 140 19.23 30.04 3.94
CA ALA A 140 20.62 29.59 3.91
C ALA A 140 21.15 29.45 2.47
N PHE A 141 20.34 28.95 1.54
CA PHE A 141 20.69 28.91 0.11
C PHE A 141 20.89 30.31 -0.47
N MET A 142 19.93 31.21 -0.29
CA MET A 142 20.00 32.58 -0.82
C MET A 142 21.17 33.36 -0.23
N ASP A 143 21.39 33.26 1.09
CA ASP A 143 22.51 33.89 1.79
C ASP A 143 23.84 33.40 1.20
N ARG A 144 23.99 32.08 1.05
CA ARG A 144 25.25 31.50 0.60
C ARG A 144 25.55 31.82 -0.87
N MET A 145 24.53 31.74 -1.72
CA MET A 145 24.61 32.14 -3.14
C MET A 145 24.98 33.61 -3.28
N SER A 146 24.46 34.48 -2.40
CA SER A 146 24.80 35.91 -2.43
C SER A 146 26.23 36.22 -2.01
N VAL A 147 26.87 35.35 -1.21
CA VAL A 147 28.22 35.59 -0.68
C VAL A 147 29.31 34.89 -1.50
N GLU A 148 29.10 33.67 -2.01
CA GLU A 148 30.10 32.95 -2.85
C GLU A 148 29.84 33.05 -4.36
N ASP A 149 28.60 33.36 -4.77
CA ASP A 149 28.17 33.49 -6.18
C ASP A 149 28.66 32.34 -7.10
N ASP A 150 29.50 32.66 -8.09
CA ASP A 150 30.01 31.74 -9.11
C ASP A 150 30.91 30.63 -8.55
N VAL A 151 31.51 30.84 -7.37
CA VAL A 151 32.35 29.82 -6.70
C VAL A 151 31.54 28.56 -6.37
N LEU A 152 30.26 28.68 -6.01
CA LEU A 152 29.41 27.52 -5.69
C LEU A 152 29.07 26.66 -6.90
N LEU A 153 29.10 27.26 -8.10
CA LEU A 153 28.76 26.61 -9.36
C LEU A 153 29.98 25.93 -10.02
N ASN A 154 31.17 26.10 -9.44
CA ASN A 154 32.41 25.48 -9.89
C ASN A 154 32.69 24.13 -9.22
N TYR A 155 33.65 23.38 -9.78
CA TYR A 155 34.13 22.15 -9.15
C TYR A 155 34.73 22.44 -7.76
N GLY A 156 34.23 21.73 -6.74
CA GLY A 156 34.79 21.79 -5.40
C GLY A 156 36.05 20.92 -5.21
N TYR A 157 36.61 21.00 -4.02
CA TYR A 157 37.73 20.15 -3.60
C TYR A 157 37.24 18.78 -3.14
N ALA A 158 38.01 17.73 -3.45
CA ALA A 158 37.72 16.36 -3.02
C ALA A 158 37.58 16.26 -1.49
N LYS A 159 38.48 16.93 -0.75
CA LYS A 159 38.46 16.97 0.71
C LYS A 159 37.17 17.55 1.30
N GLY A 160 36.62 18.59 0.65
CA GLY A 160 35.38 19.24 1.05
C GLY A 160 35.45 20.77 1.04
N TYR A 161 34.31 21.38 1.33
CA TYR A 161 34.13 22.81 1.43
C TYR A 161 34.68 23.33 2.76
N LYS A 162 35.71 24.18 2.70
CA LYS A 162 36.50 24.61 3.86
C LYS A 162 35.66 25.18 5.02
N PRO A 163 34.68 26.07 4.81
CA PRO A 163 33.85 26.59 5.90
C PRO A 163 33.05 25.50 6.63
N LEU A 164 32.55 24.49 5.90
CA LEU A 164 31.87 23.34 6.50
C LEU A 164 32.84 22.48 7.31
N MET A 165 34.01 22.17 6.74
CA MET A 165 35.04 21.38 7.45
C MET A 165 35.45 22.04 8.77
N ASP A 166 35.69 23.36 8.76
CA ASP A 166 36.04 24.11 9.97
C ASP A 166 34.92 24.12 11.00
N PHE A 167 33.66 24.18 10.54
CA PHE A 167 32.51 24.07 11.42
C PHE A 167 32.45 22.68 12.06
N LEU A 168 32.60 21.61 11.27
CA LEU A 168 32.53 20.23 11.74
C LEU A 168 33.68 19.86 12.68
N LEU A 169 34.88 20.38 12.45
CA LEU A 169 36.00 20.21 13.38
C LEU A 169 35.68 20.82 14.75
N ARG A 170 35.20 22.07 14.79
CA ARG A 170 34.77 22.71 16.05
C ARG A 170 33.61 21.96 16.70
N TYR A 171 32.67 21.46 15.89
CA TYR A 171 31.55 20.66 16.35
C TYR A 171 32.02 19.38 17.05
N MET A 172 33.01 18.67 16.49
CA MET A 172 33.59 17.47 17.10
C MET A 172 34.44 17.80 18.33
N GLN A 173 35.12 18.95 18.35
CA GLN A 173 35.82 19.44 19.53
C GLN A 173 34.85 19.72 20.70
N HIS A 174 33.67 20.30 20.44
CA HIS A 174 32.63 20.49 21.45
C HIS A 174 32.05 19.16 21.97
N LYS A 175 32.17 18.08 21.20
CA LYS A 175 31.86 16.71 21.59
C LYS A 175 32.98 16.04 22.40
N GLY A 176 34.08 16.75 22.68
CA GLY A 176 35.19 16.27 23.50
C GLY A 176 36.28 15.53 22.73
N VAL A 177 36.26 15.56 21.39
CA VAL A 177 37.32 14.95 20.56
C VAL A 177 38.57 15.83 20.58
N ASP A 178 39.73 15.23 20.85
CA ASP A 178 41.03 15.86 20.63
C ASP A 178 41.35 15.86 19.13
N LEU A 179 41.53 17.05 18.55
CA LEU A 179 41.79 17.21 17.12
C LEU A 179 43.28 17.10 16.75
N LYS A 180 44.19 16.97 17.74
CA LYS A 180 45.63 16.91 17.46
C LYS A 180 45.96 15.71 16.57
N GLY A 181 46.60 15.98 15.44
CA GLY A 181 46.99 14.94 14.47
C GLY A 181 45.81 14.35 13.68
N LYS A 182 44.61 14.93 13.79
CA LYS A 182 43.40 14.50 13.06
C LYS A 182 43.05 15.45 11.94
N ASP A 183 42.39 14.92 10.92
CA ASP A 183 41.87 15.68 9.80
C ASP A 183 40.50 15.12 9.37
N ILE A 184 39.84 15.83 8.46
CA ILE A 184 38.47 15.56 8.05
C ILE A 184 38.34 15.42 6.53
N LEU A 185 37.47 14.52 6.09
CA LEU A 185 37.09 14.31 4.69
C LEU A 185 35.57 14.32 4.56
N ILE A 186 35.02 15.18 3.69
CA ILE A 186 33.58 15.23 3.41
C ILE A 186 33.19 14.11 2.43
N THR A 187 32.03 13.51 2.66
CA THR A 187 31.51 12.37 1.90
C THR A 187 30.04 12.57 1.50
N ASN A 188 29.58 11.78 0.53
CA ASN A 188 28.20 11.69 0.08
C ASN A 188 27.34 10.87 1.07
N GLY A 189 27.39 11.25 2.34
CA GLY A 189 26.81 10.55 3.48
C GLY A 189 27.65 9.35 3.97
N PHE A 190 27.12 8.68 4.99
CA PHE A 190 27.79 7.57 5.68
C PHE A 190 28.25 6.44 4.75
N THR A 191 27.41 6.00 3.82
CA THR A 191 27.70 4.85 2.96
C THR A 191 28.94 5.05 2.09
N GLU A 192 29.13 6.24 1.51
CA GLU A 192 30.36 6.55 0.75
C GLU A 192 31.57 6.58 1.71
N GLY A 193 31.41 7.14 2.90
CA GLY A 193 32.49 7.20 3.89
C GLY A 193 32.98 5.82 4.33
N LEU A 194 32.06 4.92 4.66
CA LEU A 194 32.40 3.54 5.03
C LEU A 194 33.10 2.81 3.88
N ASP A 195 32.56 2.94 2.66
CA ASP A 195 33.13 2.32 1.46
C ASP A 195 34.55 2.84 1.15
N ILE A 196 34.82 4.14 1.36
CA ILE A 196 36.16 4.74 1.18
C ILE A 196 37.13 4.16 2.22
N VAL A 197 36.73 4.13 3.49
CA VAL A 197 37.54 3.57 4.57
C VAL A 197 37.89 2.11 4.31
N LEU A 198 36.90 1.27 3.99
CA LEU A 198 37.12 -0.16 3.75
C LEU A 198 38.02 -0.46 2.54
N SER A 199 38.07 0.45 1.56
CA SER A 199 39.01 0.32 0.43
C SER A 199 40.43 0.79 0.72
N ALA A 200 40.60 1.62 1.73
CA ALA A 200 41.91 2.08 2.17
C ALA A 200 42.59 1.09 3.10
N LEU A 201 41.81 0.39 3.92
CA LEU A 201 42.33 -0.56 4.90
C LEU A 201 42.91 -1.79 4.19
N GLY A 202 44.20 -2.04 4.44
CA GLY A 202 44.87 -3.26 3.98
C GLY A 202 44.32 -4.48 4.71
N LYS A 203 43.93 -5.51 3.96
CA LYS A 203 43.46 -6.79 4.52
C LYS A 203 44.64 -7.67 4.89
N ARG A 204 44.88 -7.85 6.18
CA ARG A 204 45.86 -8.81 6.72
C ARG A 204 45.20 -10.15 6.99
N SER A 205 44.04 -10.16 7.65
CA SER A 205 43.28 -11.38 7.94
C SER A 205 42.02 -11.57 7.09
N GLY A 206 41.54 -10.50 6.45
CA GLY A 206 40.27 -10.48 5.71
C GLY A 206 39.04 -10.50 6.62
N LYS A 207 39.16 -10.04 7.89
CA LYS A 207 38.11 -10.18 8.91
C LYS A 207 37.76 -8.85 9.57
N VAL A 208 36.46 -8.65 9.82
CA VAL A 208 35.91 -7.49 10.55
C VAL A 208 35.10 -7.96 11.74
N LEU A 209 35.20 -7.24 12.85
CA LEU A 209 34.39 -7.46 14.05
C LEU A 209 33.30 -6.40 14.17
N CYS A 210 32.09 -6.77 14.57
CA CYS A 210 31.02 -5.80 14.85
C CYS A 210 30.02 -6.33 15.89
N GLU A 211 29.03 -5.51 16.24
CA GLU A 211 27.87 -5.96 17.01
C GLU A 211 27.03 -6.98 16.21
N ASN A 212 26.24 -7.82 16.90
CA ASN A 212 25.26 -8.71 16.28
C ASN A 212 23.96 -8.74 17.10
N PRO A 213 22.85 -8.21 16.58
CA PRO A 213 22.67 -7.62 15.24
C PRO A 213 23.44 -6.29 15.06
N THR A 214 23.55 -5.78 13.83
CA THR A 214 24.15 -4.47 13.50
C THR A 214 23.55 -3.85 12.22
N HIS A 215 24.10 -2.73 11.76
CA HIS A 215 23.64 -1.97 10.62
C HIS A 215 23.73 -2.77 9.30
N HIS A 216 22.60 -3.10 8.68
CA HIS A 216 22.55 -3.92 7.47
C HIS A 216 23.41 -3.38 6.30
N THR A 217 23.55 -2.05 6.18
CA THR A 217 24.39 -1.45 5.13
C THR A 217 25.87 -1.69 5.41
N ALA A 218 26.29 -1.77 6.67
CA ALA A 218 27.67 -2.12 7.02
C ALA A 218 27.94 -3.58 6.65
N ILE A 219 27.04 -4.51 7.01
CA ILE A 219 27.10 -5.92 6.58
C ILE A 219 27.25 -6.04 5.06
N LYS A 220 26.43 -5.31 4.30
CA LYS A 220 26.52 -5.28 2.83
C LYS A 220 27.90 -4.81 2.35
N ASN A 221 28.41 -3.71 2.89
CA ASN A 221 29.71 -3.17 2.50
C ASN A 221 30.86 -4.11 2.87
N PHE A 222 30.84 -4.72 4.05
CA PHE A 222 31.85 -5.72 4.44
C PHE A 222 31.88 -6.90 3.46
N LYS A 223 30.71 -7.46 3.11
CA LYS A 223 30.60 -8.56 2.13
C LYS A 223 31.09 -8.16 0.75
N LEU A 224 30.75 -6.96 0.26
CA LEU A 224 31.20 -6.44 -1.05
C LEU A 224 32.71 -6.20 -1.09
N HIS A 225 33.30 -5.82 0.03
CA HIS A 225 34.74 -5.77 0.23
C HIS A 225 35.33 -7.13 0.60
N GLY A 226 34.59 -8.23 0.58
CA GLY A 226 35.12 -9.57 0.83
C GLY A 226 35.65 -9.82 2.25
N PHE A 227 35.17 -9.07 3.24
CA PHE A 227 35.46 -9.34 4.65
C PHE A 227 34.57 -10.47 5.18
N GLN A 228 35.17 -11.35 5.98
CA GLN A 228 34.42 -12.25 6.87
C GLN A 228 34.03 -11.48 8.13
N ILE A 229 32.77 -11.61 8.55
CA ILE A 229 32.21 -10.83 9.65
C ILE A 229 32.11 -11.70 10.90
N THR A 230 32.72 -11.28 12.00
CA THR A 230 32.48 -11.84 13.33
C THR A 230 31.57 -10.91 14.11
N GLY A 231 30.37 -11.38 14.41
CA GLY A 231 29.37 -10.63 15.17
C GLY A 231 29.41 -10.97 16.66
N ILE A 232 29.44 -9.95 17.51
CA ILE A 232 29.45 -10.09 18.98
C ILE A 232 28.07 -9.79 19.56
N PRO A 233 27.53 -10.63 20.45
CA PRO A 233 26.20 -10.43 21.04
C PRO A 233 26.03 -9.09 21.74
N MET A 234 24.80 -8.57 21.69
CA MET A 234 24.38 -7.37 22.40
C MET A 234 23.79 -7.70 23.77
N GLU A 235 24.05 -6.83 24.75
CA GLU A 235 23.44 -6.77 26.08
C GLU A 235 22.65 -5.46 26.23
N ASP A 236 21.91 -5.29 27.32
CA ASP A 236 21.02 -4.14 27.53
C ASP A 236 21.74 -2.78 27.53
N ASP A 237 23.03 -2.73 27.85
CA ASP A 237 23.84 -1.50 27.84
C ASP A 237 24.93 -1.48 26.75
N GLY A 238 24.82 -2.35 25.73
CA GLY A 238 25.70 -2.39 24.55
C GLY A 238 26.33 -3.77 24.30
N ILE A 239 27.34 -3.84 23.44
CA ILE A 239 28.08 -5.07 23.10
C ILE A 239 28.60 -5.83 24.34
N SER A 240 28.61 -7.17 24.30
CA SER A 240 29.21 -7.99 25.36
C SER A 240 30.74 -7.93 25.30
N LEU A 241 31.37 -7.33 26.33
CA LEU A 241 32.83 -7.17 26.39
C LEU A 241 33.56 -8.50 26.61
N THR A 242 32.96 -9.42 27.36
CA THR A 242 33.53 -10.76 27.59
C THR A 242 33.64 -11.53 26.28
N GLU A 243 32.57 -11.52 25.48
CA GLU A 243 32.54 -12.18 24.17
C GLU A 243 33.44 -11.48 23.15
N LEU A 244 33.54 -10.15 23.22
CA LEU A 244 34.47 -9.37 22.42
C LEU A 244 35.94 -9.76 22.71
N GLU A 245 36.33 -9.79 23.98
CA GLU A 245 37.70 -10.17 24.37
C GLU A 245 38.02 -11.63 23.96
N ARG A 246 37.06 -12.55 24.15
CA ARG A 246 37.19 -13.93 23.67
C ARG A 246 37.48 -13.95 22.18
N ALA A 247 36.65 -13.30 21.36
CA ALA A 247 36.82 -13.27 19.91
C ALA A 247 38.16 -12.67 19.48
N LEU A 248 38.62 -11.59 20.14
CA LEU A 248 39.91 -10.94 19.89
C LEU A 248 41.11 -11.84 20.23
N SER A 249 41.00 -12.67 21.27
CA SER A 249 42.05 -13.61 21.68
C SER A 249 42.15 -14.84 20.79
N GLU A 250 41.05 -15.25 20.13
CA GLU A 250 41.02 -16.43 19.27
C GLU A 250 41.64 -16.19 17.89
N GLN A 251 41.51 -14.97 17.34
CA GLN A 251 41.97 -14.67 15.98
C GLN A 251 42.17 -13.16 15.72
N PRO A 252 43.02 -12.79 14.74
CA PRO A 252 43.24 -11.39 14.37
C PRO A 252 42.12 -10.81 13.48
N TYR A 253 41.86 -9.51 13.64
CA TYR A 253 40.93 -8.73 12.83
C TYR A 253 41.65 -7.56 12.16
N ASP A 254 41.14 -7.12 11.01
CA ASP A 254 41.69 -5.95 10.31
C ASP A 254 41.12 -4.64 10.86
N CYS A 255 39.85 -4.67 11.30
CA CYS A 255 39.16 -3.55 11.92
C CYS A 255 37.93 -4.04 12.71
N ALA A 256 37.36 -3.14 13.50
CA ALA A 256 36.03 -3.31 14.08
C ALA A 256 35.09 -2.16 13.67
N TYR A 257 33.79 -2.41 13.70
CA TYR A 257 32.75 -1.43 13.44
C TYR A 257 31.71 -1.46 14.55
N PHE A 258 31.40 -0.28 15.11
CA PHE A 258 30.45 -0.14 16.20
C PHE A 258 29.48 1.02 16.00
N VAL A 259 28.25 0.87 16.50
CA VAL A 259 27.20 1.90 16.53
C VAL A 259 26.84 2.23 18.00
N PRO A 260 27.60 3.10 18.68
CA PRO A 260 27.51 3.23 20.14
C PRO A 260 26.27 3.95 20.64
N SER A 261 25.64 4.77 19.79
CA SER A 261 24.50 5.63 20.12
C SER A 261 23.30 5.21 19.27
N TYR A 262 22.15 4.96 19.91
CA TYR A 262 20.90 4.55 19.24
C TYR A 262 21.12 3.46 18.19
N HIS A 263 21.83 2.43 18.63
CA HIS A 263 22.34 1.34 17.81
C HIS A 263 21.28 0.85 16.81
N ASN A 264 21.64 0.70 15.54
CA ASN A 264 20.72 0.18 14.52
C ASN A 264 20.98 -1.31 14.34
N PRO A 265 20.03 -2.21 14.70
CA PRO A 265 18.60 -1.94 14.85
C PRO A 265 18.07 -1.78 16.27
N THR A 266 18.81 -2.15 17.32
CA THR A 266 18.26 -2.36 18.68
C THR A 266 17.78 -1.11 19.42
N GLY A 267 18.19 0.09 18.98
CA GLY A 267 17.95 1.37 19.65
C GLY A 267 18.68 1.53 20.98
N ILE A 268 19.57 0.60 21.32
CA ILE A 268 20.37 0.61 22.57
C ILE A 268 21.42 1.72 22.50
N VAL A 269 21.73 2.30 23.65
CA VAL A 269 22.78 3.32 23.81
C VAL A 269 23.85 2.72 24.72
N MET A 270 25.06 2.56 24.21
CA MET A 270 26.17 1.97 24.94
C MET A 270 26.56 2.84 26.15
N SER A 271 26.69 2.24 27.33
CA SER A 271 26.99 2.96 28.57
C SER A 271 28.38 3.63 28.54
N PRO A 272 28.59 4.76 29.23
CA PRO A 272 29.90 5.43 29.27
C PRO A 272 31.05 4.51 29.72
N LYS A 273 30.79 3.69 30.74
CA LYS A 273 31.75 2.72 31.27
C LYS A 273 32.14 1.70 30.20
N LYS A 274 31.15 1.11 29.53
CA LYS A 274 31.38 0.12 28.47
C LYS A 274 32.11 0.71 27.26
N ARG A 275 31.84 1.97 26.90
CA ARG A 275 32.61 2.71 25.87
C ARG A 275 34.10 2.84 26.21
N GLN A 276 34.42 3.16 27.46
CA GLN A 276 35.81 3.30 27.92
C GLN A 276 36.53 1.95 27.94
N GLU A 277 35.87 0.90 28.44
CA GLU A 277 36.42 -0.46 28.48
C GLU A 277 36.62 -1.02 27.06
N LEU A 278 35.66 -0.79 26.16
CA LEU A 278 35.76 -1.15 24.75
C LEU A 278 37.00 -0.51 24.10
N ILE A 279 37.17 0.81 24.20
CA ILE A 279 38.34 1.47 23.60
C ILE A 279 39.65 0.95 24.20
N SER A 280 39.70 0.72 25.51
CA SER A 280 40.89 0.16 26.17
C SER A 280 41.24 -1.22 25.63
N LEU A 281 40.24 -2.08 25.46
CA LEU A 281 40.39 -3.42 24.91
C LEU A 281 40.85 -3.38 23.44
N MET A 282 40.21 -2.55 22.61
CA MET A 282 40.59 -2.40 21.20
C MET A 282 42.02 -1.90 21.03
N ASN A 283 42.45 -0.97 21.89
CA ASN A 283 43.83 -0.47 21.92
C ASN A 283 44.82 -1.55 22.37
N GLN A 284 44.48 -2.39 23.35
CA GLN A 284 45.31 -3.49 23.82
C GLN A 284 45.63 -4.49 22.69
N TYR A 285 44.64 -4.79 21.84
CA TYR A 285 44.80 -5.71 20.70
C TYR A 285 45.27 -5.00 19.41
N GLY A 286 45.40 -3.68 19.42
CA GLY A 286 45.86 -2.90 18.27
C GLY A 286 44.89 -2.92 17.07
N ILE A 287 43.58 -3.02 17.32
CA ILE A 287 42.56 -3.13 16.29
C ILE A 287 41.92 -1.75 16.04
N PRO A 288 41.95 -1.21 14.81
CA PRO A 288 41.32 0.06 14.51
C PRO A 288 39.79 -0.03 14.57
N VAL A 289 39.15 1.01 15.07
CA VAL A 289 37.70 1.09 15.29
C VAL A 289 37.08 2.08 14.30
N ILE A 290 36.07 1.63 13.56
CA ILE A 290 35.18 2.47 12.77
C ILE A 290 33.94 2.76 13.62
N GLU A 291 33.81 3.99 14.10
CA GLU A 291 32.65 4.46 14.87
C GLU A 291 31.59 5.06 13.94
N ASP A 292 30.37 4.53 13.99
CA ASP A 292 29.21 5.11 13.32
C ASP A 292 28.52 6.13 14.24
N GLY A 293 28.62 7.41 13.88
CA GLY A 293 27.92 8.54 14.50
C GLY A 293 26.43 8.60 14.12
N PHE A 294 25.72 7.49 14.28
CA PHE A 294 24.31 7.38 13.91
C PHE A 294 23.41 8.16 14.88
N ASN A 295 22.70 9.18 14.35
CA ASN A 295 21.61 9.99 14.94
C ASN A 295 21.74 10.42 16.43
N GLU A 296 22.96 10.50 16.95
CA GLU A 296 23.27 10.79 18.34
C GLU A 296 22.78 12.16 18.83
N GLU A 297 22.57 13.10 17.92
CA GLU A 297 22.03 14.43 18.18
C GLU A 297 20.56 14.39 18.63
N LEU A 298 19.82 13.34 18.28
CA LEU A 298 18.39 13.20 18.59
C LEU A 298 18.14 12.72 20.03
N ARG A 299 19.16 12.68 20.87
CA ARG A 299 19.01 12.20 22.23
C ARG A 299 18.07 13.05 23.08
N TYR A 300 17.01 12.42 23.58
CA TYR A 300 15.99 13.07 24.42
C TYR A 300 15.87 12.52 25.85
N THR A 301 16.61 11.47 26.21
CA THR A 301 16.69 10.89 27.57
C THR A 301 18.14 10.65 28.01
N GLY A 302 18.41 10.87 29.30
CA GLY A 302 19.72 10.66 29.94
C GLY A 302 20.73 11.81 29.74
N SER A 303 21.87 11.71 30.43
CA SER A 303 23.01 12.64 30.31
C SER A 303 23.81 12.38 29.03
N HIS A 304 24.42 13.42 28.45
CA HIS A 304 25.31 13.28 27.30
C HIS A 304 26.34 12.15 27.50
N VAL A 305 26.55 11.32 26.48
CA VAL A 305 27.56 10.25 26.47
C VAL A 305 28.54 10.59 25.36
N SER A 306 29.81 10.71 25.71
CA SER A 306 30.89 11.03 24.77
C SER A 306 31.10 9.92 23.74
N GLN A 307 31.50 10.30 22.52
CA GLN A 307 31.84 9.41 21.42
C GLN A 307 33.01 8.50 21.80
N LEU A 308 33.12 7.34 21.15
CA LEU A 308 34.27 6.44 21.30
C LEU A 308 35.57 7.16 20.90
N MET A 309 35.55 7.95 19.83
CA MET A 309 36.68 8.75 19.40
C MET A 309 37.15 9.74 20.47
N ALA A 310 36.25 10.31 21.28
CA ALA A 310 36.65 11.18 22.39
C ALA A 310 37.39 10.37 23.49
N GLY A 311 36.97 9.14 23.74
CA GLY A 311 37.63 8.21 24.67
C GLY A 311 39.01 7.74 24.23
N ALA A 312 39.32 7.80 22.93
CA ALA A 312 40.65 7.50 22.40
C ALA A 312 41.70 8.61 22.65
N GLY A 313 41.27 9.78 23.13
CA GLY A 313 42.16 10.91 23.42
C GLY A 313 42.98 11.33 22.20
N ASN A 314 44.30 11.46 22.39
CA ASN A 314 45.23 11.80 21.31
C ASN A 314 45.62 10.60 20.42
N GLY A 315 45.09 9.40 20.70
CA GLY A 315 45.34 8.20 19.90
C GLY A 315 44.69 8.30 18.52
N ASN A 316 45.18 7.50 17.56
CA ASN A 316 44.74 7.51 16.17
C ASN A 316 44.03 6.22 15.72
N SER A 317 43.61 5.39 16.67
CA SER A 317 42.98 4.08 16.42
C SER A 317 41.50 4.16 16.00
N VAL A 318 40.83 5.30 16.18
CA VAL A 318 39.40 5.46 15.86
C VAL A 318 39.21 6.28 14.59
N ILE A 319 38.31 5.81 13.72
CA ILE A 319 37.84 6.46 12.51
C ILE A 319 36.36 6.75 12.73
N TYR A 320 35.98 8.03 12.84
CA TYR A 320 34.60 8.43 13.06
C TYR A 320 33.90 8.73 11.74
N LEU A 321 32.71 8.15 11.53
CA LEU A 321 31.85 8.41 10.39
C LEU A 321 30.58 9.14 10.85
N GLY A 322 30.39 10.38 10.42
CA GLY A 322 29.22 11.19 10.78
C GLY A 322 28.33 11.57 9.60
N SER A 323 27.05 11.81 9.85
CA SER A 323 26.14 12.44 8.89
C SER A 323 24.90 13.01 9.56
N PHE A 324 24.42 14.16 9.06
CA PHE A 324 23.12 14.69 9.46
C PHE A 324 21.93 14.09 8.68
N SER A 325 22.15 13.11 7.79
CA SER A 325 21.07 12.52 6.96
C SER A 325 19.93 11.89 7.78
N LYS A 326 20.22 11.44 9.00
CA LYS A 326 19.25 10.83 9.93
C LYS A 326 18.79 11.77 11.04
N VAL A 327 19.20 13.04 10.95
CA VAL A 327 18.90 14.08 11.93
C VAL A 327 18.13 15.21 11.27
N LEU A 328 18.68 15.77 10.18
CA LEU A 328 18.13 16.87 9.39
C LEU A 328 17.51 16.35 8.08
N PHE A 329 18.04 16.80 6.93
CA PHE A 329 17.46 16.63 5.60
C PHE A 329 18.17 15.47 4.88
N PRO A 330 17.51 14.31 4.68
CA PRO A 330 18.11 13.19 3.97
C PRO A 330 18.54 13.51 2.53
N GLY A 331 17.92 14.52 1.92
CA GLY A 331 18.22 14.98 0.56
C GLY A 331 19.53 15.76 0.42
N ILE A 332 20.03 16.38 1.49
CA ILE A 332 21.32 17.11 1.49
C ILE A 332 22.41 16.11 1.88
N ARG A 333 22.74 15.20 0.95
CA ARG A 333 23.55 13.97 1.13
C ARG A 333 25.00 14.22 1.58
N VAL A 334 25.22 14.82 2.75
CA VAL A 334 26.53 15.19 3.28
C VAL A 334 26.84 14.36 4.53
N GLY A 335 28.03 13.76 4.55
CA GLY A 335 28.65 13.08 5.67
C GLY A 335 30.11 13.49 5.81
N TRP A 336 30.80 12.99 6.82
CA TRP A 336 32.22 13.22 6.99
C TRP A 336 32.93 12.05 7.67
N ILE A 337 34.21 11.91 7.38
CA ILE A 337 35.14 11.04 8.09
C ILE A 337 36.05 11.94 8.91
N LEU A 338 36.19 11.68 10.20
CA LEU A 338 37.23 12.28 11.05
C LEU A 338 38.18 11.17 11.48
N ALA A 339 39.47 11.30 11.20
CA ALA A 339 40.47 10.26 11.48
C ALA A 339 41.89 10.86 11.55
N ASP A 340 42.90 10.01 11.67
CA ASP A 340 44.31 10.39 11.52
C ASP A 340 44.55 11.16 10.22
N ALA A 341 45.35 12.22 10.28
CA ALA A 341 45.63 13.08 9.13
C ALA A 341 46.31 12.32 7.97
N GLU A 342 47.20 11.36 8.28
CA GLU A 342 47.86 10.55 7.25
C GLU A 342 46.84 9.65 6.55
N LEU A 343 45.95 9.01 7.31
CA LEU A 343 44.87 8.21 6.73
C LEU A 343 43.98 9.07 5.81
N ILE A 344 43.55 10.24 6.27
CA ILE A 344 42.68 11.15 5.52
C ILE A 344 43.29 11.56 4.17
N ASP A 345 44.60 11.76 4.10
CA ASP A 345 45.31 12.08 2.84
C ASP A 345 45.14 10.96 1.78
N TYR A 346 45.26 9.70 2.19
CA TYR A 346 44.98 8.56 1.32
C TYR A 346 43.48 8.42 0.99
N LEU A 347 42.60 8.64 1.98
CA LEU A 347 41.15 8.58 1.75
C LEU A 347 40.69 9.62 0.73
N GLU A 348 41.29 10.82 0.74
CA GLU A 348 41.04 11.87 -0.25
C GLU A 348 41.38 11.40 -1.67
N SER A 349 42.49 10.69 -1.83
CA SER A 349 42.92 10.12 -3.11
C SER A 349 41.97 9.02 -3.61
N ILE A 350 41.50 8.14 -2.73
CA ILE A 350 40.49 7.12 -3.05
C ILE A 350 39.16 7.78 -3.42
N LYS A 351 38.73 8.80 -2.67
CA LYS A 351 37.54 9.57 -3.00
C LYS A 351 37.64 10.13 -4.42
N ARG A 352 38.76 10.79 -4.76
CA ARG A 352 38.98 11.38 -6.09
C ARG A 352 38.90 10.36 -7.23
N ALA A 353 39.23 9.09 -6.98
CA ALA A 353 39.07 8.01 -7.94
C ALA A 353 37.59 7.57 -8.14
N ARG A 354 36.70 7.90 -7.20
CA ARG A 354 35.26 7.55 -7.23
C ARG A 354 34.38 8.72 -7.61
N THR A 355 34.59 9.87 -6.96
CA THR A 355 33.83 11.09 -7.14
C THR A 355 34.77 12.30 -7.06
N ILE A 356 34.58 13.28 -7.95
CA ILE A 356 35.47 14.46 -8.01
C ILE A 356 35.40 15.26 -6.68
N HIS A 357 34.17 15.48 -6.20
CA HIS A 357 33.87 16.12 -4.92
C HIS A 357 32.43 15.77 -4.50
N THR A 358 32.09 16.00 -3.23
CA THR A 358 30.70 16.09 -2.79
C THR A 358 30.16 17.45 -3.19
N SER A 359 28.89 17.56 -3.61
CA SER A 359 28.28 18.82 -4.09
C SER A 359 28.64 20.02 -3.20
N THR A 360 29.36 21.01 -3.76
CA THR A 360 29.72 22.24 -3.04
C THR A 360 28.47 23.00 -2.63
N LEU A 361 27.44 22.97 -3.47
CA LEU A 361 26.13 23.56 -3.17
C LEU A 361 25.52 22.96 -1.91
N ASP A 362 25.42 21.63 -1.82
CA ASP A 362 24.85 20.94 -0.66
C ASP A 362 25.64 21.23 0.61
N GLN A 363 26.97 21.19 0.52
CA GLN A 363 27.86 21.49 1.64
C GLN A 363 27.71 22.94 2.12
N SER A 364 27.60 23.88 1.18
CA SER A 364 27.54 25.31 1.47
C SER A 364 26.19 25.72 2.08
N VAL A 365 25.08 25.14 1.60
CA VAL A 365 23.74 25.32 2.15
C VAL A 365 23.66 24.74 3.55
N LEU A 366 24.18 23.51 3.74
CA LEU A 366 24.25 22.90 5.06
C LEU A 366 25.08 23.76 6.01
N TYR A 367 26.28 24.17 5.60
CA TYR A 367 27.12 25.06 6.39
C TYR A 367 26.37 26.33 6.81
N GLN A 368 25.73 27.03 5.86
CA GLN A 368 25.04 28.28 6.18
C GLN A 368 23.85 28.05 7.12
N TYR A 369 23.12 26.94 6.94
CA TYR A 369 22.05 26.55 7.84
C TYR A 369 22.56 26.30 9.27
N LEU A 370 23.68 25.58 9.40
CA LEU A 370 24.35 25.30 10.69
C LEU A 370 24.90 26.60 11.32
N HIS A 371 25.57 27.42 10.52
CA HIS A 371 26.16 28.69 10.94
C HIS A 371 25.11 29.67 11.49
N ASN A 372 23.91 29.67 10.91
CA ASN A 372 22.78 30.50 11.36
C ASN A 372 22.15 30.00 12.69
N GLY A 373 22.68 28.94 13.31
CA GLY A 373 22.18 28.37 14.57
C GLY A 373 20.82 27.69 14.44
N ASN A 374 20.49 27.21 13.24
CA ASN A 374 19.20 26.56 12.98
C ASN A 374 19.19 25.08 13.39
N LEU A 375 20.36 24.46 13.54
CA LEU A 375 20.46 23.08 14.03
C LEU A 375 19.92 22.98 15.46
N GLU A 376 20.35 23.85 16.37
CA GLU A 376 19.96 23.82 17.78
C GLU A 376 18.45 24.05 17.94
N LYS A 377 17.90 24.99 17.16
CA LYS A 377 16.46 25.28 17.12
C LYS A 377 15.66 24.07 16.61
N TYR A 378 16.13 23.44 15.54
CA TYR A 378 15.52 22.24 14.99
C TYR A 378 15.59 21.07 15.98
N LEU A 379 16.76 20.79 16.56
CA LEU A 379 16.96 19.69 17.49
C LEU A 379 16.04 19.79 18.71
N LYS A 380 15.78 21.00 19.21
CA LYS A 380 14.81 21.19 20.31
C LYS A 380 13.42 20.69 19.91
N LYS A 381 12.93 21.04 18.72
CA LYS A 381 11.62 20.60 18.22
C LYS A 381 11.61 19.10 17.93
N ALA A 382 12.61 18.62 17.21
CA ALA A 382 12.73 17.22 16.81
C ALA A 382 12.82 16.27 18.02
N ARG A 383 13.60 16.62 19.05
CA ARG A 383 13.69 15.84 20.29
C ARG A 383 12.36 15.76 21.03
N THR A 384 11.61 16.86 21.11
CA THR A 384 10.27 16.85 21.73
C THR A 384 9.32 15.94 20.97
N GLU A 385 9.27 16.05 19.64
CA GLU A 385 8.34 15.28 18.82
C GLU A 385 8.70 13.79 18.78
N TYR A 386 9.95 13.44 18.53
CA TYR A 386 10.36 12.04 18.49
C TYR A 386 10.30 11.36 19.86
N LYS A 387 10.50 12.09 20.96
CA LYS A 387 10.24 11.55 22.31
C LYS A 387 8.79 11.15 22.47
N ARG A 388 7.86 12.03 22.09
CA ARG A 388 6.41 11.80 22.17
C ARG A 388 5.99 10.59 21.31
N LYS A 389 6.43 10.54 20.05
CA LYS A 389 6.16 9.39 19.16
C LYS A 389 6.78 8.09 19.69
N TYR A 390 7.98 8.14 20.26
CA TYR A 390 8.60 6.98 20.88
C TYR A 390 7.80 6.47 22.09
N GLU A 391 7.36 7.36 22.98
CA GLU A 391 6.56 6.99 24.15
C GLU A 391 5.24 6.35 23.73
N LEU A 392 4.55 6.92 22.72
CA LEU A 392 3.34 6.35 22.13
C LEU A 392 3.61 4.96 21.52
N THR A 393 4.61 4.85 20.64
CA THR A 393 4.96 3.59 19.96
C THR A 393 5.31 2.50 20.99
N MET A 394 6.10 2.85 22.01
CA MET A 394 6.50 1.96 23.10
C MET A 394 5.27 1.48 23.89
N GLN A 395 4.34 2.38 24.20
CA GLN A 395 3.09 2.03 24.87
C GLN A 395 2.25 1.07 24.03
N CYS A 396 2.00 1.38 22.75
CA CYS A 396 1.24 0.51 21.86
C CYS A 396 1.89 -0.88 21.70
N CYS A 397 3.23 -0.95 21.60
CA CYS A 397 3.93 -2.24 21.54
C CYS A 397 3.73 -3.05 22.83
N LYS A 398 3.77 -2.40 23.99
CA LYS A 398 3.50 -3.02 25.30
C LYS A 398 2.08 -3.56 25.44
N GLU A 399 1.11 -2.88 24.84
CA GLU A 399 -0.29 -3.25 24.93
C GLU A 399 -0.69 -4.32 23.93
N HIS A 400 -0.12 -4.31 22.72
CA HIS A 400 -0.62 -5.12 21.60
C HIS A 400 0.33 -6.21 21.10
N ILE A 401 1.65 -6.06 21.23
CA ILE A 401 2.60 -7.00 20.64
C ILE A 401 3.09 -8.00 21.70
N PRO A 402 2.93 -9.32 21.49
CA PRO A 402 3.51 -10.31 22.38
C PRO A 402 5.02 -10.44 22.11
N TYR A 403 5.86 -9.76 22.89
CA TYR A 403 7.32 -9.80 22.75
C TYR A 403 7.98 -10.58 23.89
N ALA A 404 9.12 -11.19 23.59
CA ALA A 404 10.07 -11.71 24.59
C ALA A 404 10.97 -10.58 25.11
N GLN A 405 11.42 -9.70 24.20
CA GLN A 405 12.19 -8.50 24.55
C GLN A 405 11.78 -7.34 23.66
N LEU A 406 11.65 -6.15 24.26
CA LEU A 406 11.42 -4.90 23.56
C LEU A 406 12.57 -3.96 23.89
N SER A 407 13.36 -3.61 22.88
CA SER A 407 14.56 -2.78 23.03
C SER A 407 14.42 -1.44 22.32
N GLY A 408 15.11 -0.44 22.89
CA GLY A 408 15.12 0.94 22.42
C GLY A 408 15.21 1.88 23.62
N HIS A 409 16.21 2.76 23.63
CA HIS A 409 16.33 3.86 24.60
C HIS A 409 15.91 5.21 23.99
N GLY A 410 15.37 5.17 22.78
CA GLY A 410 14.88 6.31 22.01
C GLY A 410 15.26 6.26 20.54
N GLY A 411 15.41 7.43 19.91
CA GLY A 411 15.81 7.55 18.50
C GLY A 411 14.59 7.61 17.57
N LEU A 412 14.62 6.84 16.48
CA LEU A 412 13.61 6.87 15.42
C LEU A 412 12.92 5.50 15.21
N HIS A 413 13.27 4.51 16.03
CA HIS A 413 12.81 3.13 15.90
C HIS A 413 12.82 2.37 17.23
N LEU A 414 12.07 1.27 17.25
CA LEU A 414 12.11 0.22 18.28
C LEU A 414 12.53 -1.11 17.65
N PHE A 415 13.00 -2.02 18.47
CA PHE A 415 13.35 -3.37 18.06
C PHE A 415 12.69 -4.40 18.94
N VAL A 416 11.95 -5.31 18.31
CA VAL A 416 11.12 -6.31 18.96
C VAL A 416 11.73 -7.68 18.72
N THR A 417 11.88 -8.44 19.79
CA THR A 417 12.28 -9.84 19.77
C THR A 417 11.12 -10.69 20.27
N PHE A 418 10.71 -11.66 19.48
CA PHE A 418 9.71 -12.67 19.83
C PHE A 418 10.38 -13.92 20.40
N ASP A 419 9.58 -14.86 20.91
CA ASP A 419 10.10 -16.16 21.37
C ASP A 419 10.76 -16.94 20.22
N ILE A 420 11.68 -17.83 20.60
CA ILE A 420 12.39 -18.70 19.66
C ILE A 420 11.36 -19.55 18.91
N GLY A 421 11.43 -19.55 17.58
CA GLY A 421 10.49 -20.24 16.70
C GLY A 421 9.48 -19.34 16.02
N PHE A 422 9.31 -18.08 16.47
CA PHE A 422 8.51 -17.08 15.76
C PHE A 422 9.17 -16.68 14.44
N ASP A 423 8.38 -16.49 13.38
CA ASP A 423 8.84 -16.09 12.06
C ASP A 423 8.26 -14.72 11.67
N THR A 424 9.07 -13.67 11.77
CA THR A 424 8.65 -12.31 11.44
C THR A 424 8.53 -12.05 9.94
N ARG A 425 9.08 -12.92 9.08
CA ARG A 425 8.85 -12.83 7.63
C ARG A 425 7.43 -13.27 7.29
N LYS A 426 6.95 -14.36 7.90
CA LYS A 426 5.53 -14.76 7.79
C LYS A 426 4.58 -13.71 8.33
N LEU A 427 4.92 -13.11 9.48
CA LEU A 427 4.14 -11.99 10.02
C LEU A 427 4.11 -10.82 9.03
N LEU A 428 5.24 -10.49 8.41
CA LEU A 428 5.34 -9.41 7.43
C LEU A 428 4.49 -9.68 6.18
N GLU A 429 4.49 -10.92 5.68
CA GLU A 429 3.65 -11.33 4.55
C GLU A 429 2.16 -11.09 4.87
N LEU A 430 1.68 -11.60 6.02
CA LEU A 430 0.29 -11.41 6.47
C LEU A 430 -0.06 -9.93 6.67
N CYS A 431 0.79 -9.17 7.36
CA CYS A 431 0.54 -7.74 7.58
C CYS A 431 0.55 -6.93 6.27
N SER A 432 1.40 -7.32 5.30
CA SER A 432 1.52 -6.62 4.02
C SER A 432 0.24 -6.70 3.19
N GLU A 433 -0.47 -7.83 3.23
CA GLU A 433 -1.77 -8.01 2.55
C GLU A 433 -2.83 -7.01 3.07
N LEU A 434 -2.68 -6.57 4.32
CA LEU A 434 -3.60 -5.67 5.01
C LEU A 434 -3.11 -4.22 5.04
N GLY A 435 -2.05 -3.92 4.29
CA GLY A 435 -1.51 -2.57 4.18
C GLY A 435 -0.67 -2.12 5.36
N VAL A 436 -0.03 -3.03 6.13
CA VAL A 436 0.97 -2.67 7.15
C VAL A 436 2.30 -3.37 6.85
N ILE A 437 3.39 -2.60 6.77
CA ILE A 437 4.73 -3.17 6.55
C ILE A 437 5.73 -2.70 7.60
N PHE A 438 6.68 -3.57 7.93
CA PHE A 438 7.79 -3.30 8.85
C PHE A 438 9.09 -3.93 8.33
N THR A 439 10.21 -3.70 9.02
CA THR A 439 11.49 -4.30 8.62
C THR A 439 11.72 -5.62 9.39
N PRO A 440 11.82 -6.79 8.71
CA PRO A 440 12.14 -8.04 9.39
C PRO A 440 13.58 -7.96 9.93
N GLY A 441 13.84 -8.61 11.05
CA GLY A 441 15.07 -8.38 11.82
C GLY A 441 16.27 -9.20 11.37
N ASP A 442 16.06 -10.32 10.68
CA ASP A 442 17.10 -11.23 10.19
C ASP A 442 18.13 -10.54 9.27
N ILE A 443 17.73 -9.49 8.55
CA ILE A 443 18.64 -8.71 7.68
C ILE A 443 19.75 -7.96 8.44
N PHE A 444 19.59 -7.78 9.76
CA PHE A 444 20.54 -7.09 10.62
C PHE A 444 21.53 -8.05 11.29
N PHE A 445 21.33 -9.36 11.17
CA PHE A 445 22.21 -10.35 11.80
C PHE A 445 23.34 -10.77 10.85
N THR A 446 24.51 -11.02 11.43
CA THR A 446 25.71 -11.43 10.66
C THR A 446 25.75 -12.94 10.40
N ASP A 447 24.93 -13.72 11.11
CA ASP A 447 25.01 -15.18 11.22
C ASP A 447 23.67 -15.90 10.90
N ASN A 448 22.82 -15.28 10.07
CA ASN A 448 21.52 -15.81 9.62
C ASN A 448 20.53 -16.14 10.77
N ARG A 449 20.75 -15.60 11.97
CA ARG A 449 19.76 -15.59 13.06
C ARG A 449 18.77 -14.44 12.89
N GLY A 450 17.92 -14.23 13.89
CA GLY A 450 17.04 -13.06 13.96
C GLY A 450 15.71 -13.19 13.21
N SER A 451 15.35 -14.39 12.75
CA SER A 451 14.05 -14.65 12.12
C SER A 451 12.86 -14.32 13.03
N ASN A 452 13.07 -14.33 14.34
CA ASN A 452 12.09 -13.97 15.38
C ASN A 452 12.20 -12.50 15.81
N THR A 453 12.81 -11.62 15.02
CA THR A 453 13.00 -10.21 15.39
C THR A 453 12.49 -9.27 14.31
N MET A 454 12.16 -8.04 14.68
CA MET A 454 11.77 -6.98 13.73
C MET A 454 12.12 -5.58 14.23
N ARG A 455 12.27 -4.64 13.30
CA ARG A 455 12.46 -3.22 13.58
C ARG A 455 11.24 -2.41 13.14
N LEU A 456 10.73 -1.59 14.06
CA LEU A 456 9.61 -0.66 13.84
C LEU A 456 10.12 0.77 13.82
N GLY A 457 10.22 1.38 12.65
CA GLY A 457 10.51 2.80 12.48
C GLY A 457 9.24 3.64 12.61
N PHE A 458 9.20 4.58 13.56
CA PHE A 458 7.99 5.38 13.85
C PHE A 458 8.11 6.85 13.39
N SER A 459 9.30 7.28 13.00
CA SER A 459 9.62 8.68 12.68
C SER A 459 8.63 9.38 11.75
N ARG A 460 8.26 8.76 10.62
CA ARG A 460 7.35 9.29 9.60
C ARG A 460 5.90 8.81 9.71
N VAL A 461 5.60 8.00 10.72
CA VAL A 461 4.26 7.43 10.89
C VAL A 461 3.43 8.44 11.69
N THR A 462 2.16 8.61 11.31
CA THR A 462 1.22 9.45 12.06
C THR A 462 0.82 8.76 13.37
N ASP A 463 0.33 9.50 14.36
CA ASP A 463 -0.08 8.90 15.63
C ASP A 463 -1.21 7.89 15.46
N GLU A 464 -2.19 8.20 14.61
CA GLU A 464 -3.32 7.33 14.28
C GLU A 464 -2.83 6.03 13.64
N ASP A 465 -1.90 6.13 12.68
CA ASP A 465 -1.31 4.97 12.02
C ASP A 465 -0.37 4.17 12.93
N ILE A 466 0.30 4.81 13.91
CA ILE A 466 1.08 4.11 14.95
C ILE A 466 0.14 3.21 15.75
N ILE A 467 -0.95 3.75 16.28
CA ILE A 467 -1.91 3.01 17.11
C ILE A 467 -2.55 1.88 16.30
N ARG A 468 -3.12 2.21 15.13
CA ARG A 468 -3.80 1.25 14.26
C ARG A 468 -2.84 0.18 13.75
N GLY A 469 -1.69 0.59 13.23
CA GLY A 469 -0.71 -0.32 12.63
C GLY A 469 -0.09 -1.28 13.64
N ILE A 470 0.26 -0.81 14.84
CA ILE A 470 0.79 -1.68 15.90
C ILE A 470 -0.28 -2.64 16.42
N LYS A 471 -1.52 -2.18 16.60
CA LYS A 471 -2.64 -3.06 16.96
C LYS A 471 -2.82 -4.18 15.92
N MET A 472 -2.83 -3.82 14.63
CA MET A 472 -2.90 -4.81 13.55
C MET A 472 -1.75 -5.82 13.62
N ILE A 473 -0.51 -5.36 13.76
CA ILE A 473 0.65 -6.25 13.91
C ILE A 473 0.45 -7.22 15.10
N GLY A 474 0.02 -6.70 16.25
CA GLY A 474 -0.26 -7.48 17.45
C GLY A 474 -1.34 -8.54 17.26
N ASP A 475 -2.44 -8.19 16.60
CA ASP A 475 -3.56 -9.10 16.29
C ASP A 475 -3.08 -10.28 15.43
N TYR A 476 -2.15 -10.07 14.47
CA TYR A 476 -1.61 -11.12 13.60
C TYR A 476 -0.44 -11.91 14.18
N CYS A 477 0.25 -11.40 15.21
CA CYS A 477 1.24 -12.19 15.94
C CYS A 477 0.62 -13.48 16.52
N GLN A 478 -0.66 -13.44 16.91
CA GLN A 478 -1.39 -14.60 17.41
C GLN A 478 -1.58 -15.68 16.34
N THR A 479 -1.74 -15.28 15.08
CA THR A 479 -1.89 -16.18 13.93
C THR A 479 -0.59 -16.91 13.59
N VAL A 480 0.56 -16.23 13.66
CA VAL A 480 1.88 -16.81 13.34
C VAL A 480 2.34 -17.84 14.39
N ASN A 481 1.97 -17.64 15.66
CA ASN A 481 2.33 -18.52 16.76
C ASN A 481 1.51 -19.82 16.85
N GLY A 482 0.53 -20.04 15.95
CA GLY A 482 -0.46 -21.10 16.14
C GLY A 482 -1.31 -20.91 17.43
N MET A 483 -1.24 -19.74 18.05
CA MET A 483 -1.94 -19.38 19.30
C MET A 483 -3.29 -18.68 19.07
N ARG A 484 -3.74 -18.60 17.81
CA ARG A 484 -5.16 -18.65 17.46
C ARG A 484 -5.47 -19.95 16.74
N GLY A 485 -5.44 -21.04 17.50
CA GLY A 485 -6.62 -21.88 17.60
C GLY A 485 -7.65 -21.19 18.50
N VAL A 486 -8.06 -19.96 18.18
CA VAL A 486 -9.37 -19.50 18.60
C VAL A 486 -10.24 -19.84 17.42
N GLU A 487 -10.70 -21.07 17.44
CA GLU A 487 -11.95 -21.49 16.83
C GLU A 487 -12.98 -20.38 17.10
N MET A 488 -13.14 -19.44 16.16
CA MET A 488 -14.21 -18.47 16.25
C MET A 488 -15.51 -19.26 16.13
N LYS A 489 -16.37 -19.11 17.15
CA LYS A 489 -17.60 -19.88 17.26
C LYS A 489 -18.64 -19.29 16.33
N LEU A 490 -18.78 -19.91 15.16
CA LEU A 490 -19.72 -19.49 14.14
C LEU A 490 -21.00 -20.30 14.26
N GLY A 491 -22.14 -19.64 14.42
CA GLY A 491 -23.45 -20.29 14.27
C GLY A 491 -23.97 -20.13 12.84
N VAL A 492 -24.17 -21.22 12.11
CA VAL A 492 -24.85 -21.13 10.80
C VAL A 492 -26.35 -21.29 11.03
N ILE A 493 -27.08 -20.18 10.91
CA ILE A 493 -28.53 -20.12 11.11
C ILE A 493 -29.24 -20.56 9.84
N MET A 494 -30.04 -21.62 9.95
CA MET A 494 -30.73 -22.25 8.82
C MET A 494 -32.12 -22.78 9.20
N GLY A 495 -32.91 -23.20 8.22
CA GLY A 495 -34.31 -23.58 8.38
C GLY A 495 -35.24 -22.38 8.36
N GLY A 496 -35.98 -22.17 9.44
CA GLY A 496 -37.00 -21.12 9.54
C GLY A 496 -38.43 -21.64 9.40
N LEU A 497 -39.37 -20.70 9.44
CA LEU A 497 -40.82 -20.92 9.45
C LEU A 497 -41.49 -20.65 8.09
N SER A 498 -40.70 -20.24 7.09
CA SER A 498 -41.19 -19.93 5.74
C SER A 498 -41.40 -21.21 4.93
N SER A 499 -42.12 -21.08 3.81
CA SER A 499 -42.24 -22.12 2.79
C SER A 499 -40.91 -22.49 2.11
N GLU A 500 -39.84 -21.71 2.36
CA GLU A 500 -38.51 -21.86 1.72
C GLU A 500 -37.49 -22.60 2.62
N ARG A 501 -37.99 -23.23 3.68
CA ARG A 501 -37.20 -23.95 4.69
C ARG A 501 -36.16 -24.92 4.10
N GLU A 502 -36.51 -25.69 3.08
CA GLU A 502 -35.57 -26.68 2.52
C GLU A 502 -34.37 -26.04 1.82
N VAL A 503 -34.58 -24.93 1.10
CA VAL A 503 -33.49 -24.16 0.45
C VAL A 503 -32.57 -23.54 1.50
N SER A 504 -33.14 -23.09 2.61
CA SER A 504 -32.43 -22.55 3.77
C SER A 504 -31.55 -23.61 4.44
N LEU A 505 -32.08 -24.82 4.66
CA LEU A 505 -31.29 -25.96 5.16
C LEU A 505 -30.16 -26.36 4.21
N GLN A 506 -30.40 -26.36 2.90
CA GLN A 506 -29.37 -26.68 1.92
C GLN A 506 -28.26 -25.62 1.89
N SER A 507 -28.63 -24.34 1.88
CA SER A 507 -27.69 -23.21 1.96
C SER A 507 -26.80 -23.32 3.21
N GLY A 508 -27.41 -23.59 4.37
CA GLY A 508 -26.68 -23.74 5.63
C GLY A 508 -25.67 -24.89 5.61
N LYS A 509 -26.07 -26.07 5.10
CA LYS A 509 -25.16 -27.22 4.94
C LYS A 509 -23.99 -26.91 4.01
N GLU A 510 -24.25 -26.22 2.90
CA GLU A 510 -23.21 -25.88 1.92
C GLU A 510 -22.19 -24.90 2.48
N ILE A 511 -22.64 -23.88 3.23
CA ILE A 511 -21.78 -22.95 3.97
C ILE A 511 -20.89 -23.73 4.94
N MET A 512 -21.49 -24.57 5.79
CA MET A 512 -20.73 -25.36 6.78
C MET A 512 -19.66 -26.26 6.15
N ALA A 513 -19.95 -26.85 4.98
CA ALA A 513 -19.02 -27.74 4.29
C ALA A 513 -17.78 -27.04 3.72
N HIS A 514 -17.79 -25.71 3.62
CA HIS A 514 -16.74 -24.93 2.95
C HIS A 514 -16.06 -23.89 3.86
N LEU A 515 -16.43 -23.83 5.14
CA LEU A 515 -15.70 -23.07 6.16
C LEU A 515 -14.43 -23.83 6.57
N ASP A 516 -13.33 -23.11 6.78
CA ASP A 516 -12.06 -23.73 7.17
C ASP A 516 -12.11 -24.22 8.64
N PRO A 517 -12.02 -25.54 8.88
CA PRO A 517 -12.10 -26.09 10.23
C PRO A 517 -10.90 -25.72 11.11
N ASN A 518 -9.80 -25.21 10.54
CA ASN A 518 -8.66 -24.72 11.32
C ASN A 518 -8.86 -23.28 11.81
N ARG A 519 -9.88 -22.58 11.31
CA ARG A 519 -10.18 -21.17 11.62
C ARG A 519 -11.48 -21.00 12.39
N TYR A 520 -12.45 -21.88 12.19
CA TYR A 520 -13.81 -21.73 12.71
C TYR A 520 -14.30 -23.01 13.39
N GLU A 521 -14.89 -22.88 14.58
CA GLU A 521 -15.73 -23.92 15.17
C GLU A 521 -17.17 -23.61 14.81
N VAL A 522 -17.76 -24.47 13.97
CA VAL A 522 -19.02 -24.19 13.31
C VAL A 522 -20.16 -24.98 13.96
N TYR A 523 -21.16 -24.27 14.45
CA TYR A 523 -22.35 -24.80 15.10
C TYR A 523 -23.57 -24.66 14.17
N PRO A 524 -24.30 -25.74 13.84
CA PRO A 524 -25.55 -25.63 13.12
C PRO A 524 -26.67 -25.09 14.03
N ILE A 525 -27.29 -23.98 13.63
CA ILE A 525 -28.40 -23.36 14.35
C ILE A 525 -29.68 -23.49 13.52
N GLU A 526 -30.33 -24.64 13.63
CA GLU A 526 -31.60 -24.88 12.94
C GLU A 526 -32.77 -24.24 13.69
N ILE A 527 -33.53 -23.39 13.01
CA ILE A 527 -34.75 -22.77 13.54
C ILE A 527 -36.00 -23.50 13.03
N THR A 528 -36.86 -23.84 13.97
CA THR A 528 -38.19 -24.47 13.86
C THR A 528 -39.28 -23.70 14.60
N ARG A 529 -38.91 -22.82 15.54
CA ARG A 529 -39.80 -21.95 16.32
C ARG A 529 -39.16 -20.58 16.57
N ARG A 530 -39.96 -19.55 16.88
CA ARG A 530 -39.44 -18.18 17.07
C ARG A 530 -38.64 -17.98 18.36
N ASP A 531 -39.01 -18.70 19.42
CA ASP A 531 -38.51 -18.52 20.78
C ASP A 531 -37.11 -19.11 21.04
N GLU A 532 -36.63 -20.00 20.16
CA GLU A 532 -35.41 -20.77 20.43
C GLU A 532 -34.10 -20.09 19.99
N LEU A 533 -34.16 -19.04 19.15
CA LEU A 533 -32.94 -18.41 18.63
C LEU A 533 -32.07 -17.88 19.77
N ALA A 534 -32.66 -17.16 20.73
CA ALA A 534 -31.94 -16.50 21.83
C ALA A 534 -31.09 -17.47 22.65
N ASP A 535 -31.58 -18.70 22.86
CA ASP A 535 -30.85 -19.71 23.62
C ASP A 535 -29.79 -20.40 22.76
N LYS A 536 -30.08 -20.63 21.48
CA LYS A 536 -29.20 -21.33 20.54
C LYS A 536 -27.98 -20.51 20.12
N VAL A 537 -28.05 -19.18 20.16
CA VAL A 537 -26.94 -18.30 19.74
C VAL A 537 -26.02 -17.87 20.89
N LYS A 538 -26.31 -18.29 22.13
CA LYS A 538 -25.49 -17.92 23.30
C LYS A 538 -24.07 -18.44 23.17
N GLY A 539 -23.10 -17.55 23.38
CA GLY A 539 -21.68 -17.89 23.38
C GLY A 539 -21.07 -18.06 21.98
N LEU A 540 -21.81 -17.73 20.92
CA LEU A 540 -21.26 -17.56 19.58
C LEU A 540 -20.58 -16.20 19.45
N ASP A 541 -19.52 -16.15 18.66
CA ASP A 541 -18.85 -14.90 18.28
C ASP A 541 -19.60 -14.20 17.14
N MET A 542 -20.19 -15.00 16.23
CA MET A 542 -20.88 -14.51 15.04
C MET A 542 -21.88 -15.54 14.49
N ALA A 543 -22.93 -15.05 13.82
CA ALA A 543 -23.90 -15.87 13.10
C ALA A 543 -23.82 -15.69 11.58
N LEU A 544 -23.80 -16.78 10.83
CA LEU A 544 -23.96 -16.77 9.37
C LEU A 544 -25.44 -17.01 9.05
N LEU A 545 -26.07 -16.07 8.33
CA LEU A 545 -27.47 -16.16 7.97
C LEU A 545 -27.63 -16.94 6.66
N ALA A 546 -28.21 -18.13 6.74
CA ALA A 546 -28.57 -18.98 5.62
C ALA A 546 -30.09 -19.19 5.58
N LEU A 547 -30.84 -18.11 5.77
CA LEU A 547 -32.31 -18.10 5.87
C LEU A 547 -32.92 -17.52 4.59
N HIS A 548 -34.04 -18.09 4.16
CA HIS A 548 -34.79 -17.62 2.99
C HIS A 548 -36.25 -17.32 3.36
N GLY A 549 -36.78 -16.24 2.78
CA GLY A 549 -38.15 -15.80 2.95
C GLY A 549 -38.46 -15.09 4.26
N SER A 550 -39.75 -14.93 4.56
CA SER A 550 -40.24 -14.20 5.75
C SER A 550 -39.67 -14.80 7.03
N TYR A 551 -39.47 -13.97 8.06
CA TYR A 551 -38.72 -14.22 9.29
C TYR A 551 -37.19 -14.22 9.14
N GLY A 552 -36.63 -14.54 7.96
CA GLY A 552 -35.18 -14.52 7.70
C GLY A 552 -34.70 -13.25 7.01
N GLU A 553 -35.34 -12.89 5.91
CA GLU A 553 -34.95 -11.76 5.04
C GLU A 553 -35.58 -10.42 5.46
N ASP A 554 -36.53 -10.43 6.40
CA ASP A 554 -37.34 -9.27 6.78
C ASP A 554 -36.73 -8.40 7.89
N GLY A 555 -35.55 -8.78 8.40
CA GLY A 555 -34.86 -8.07 9.48
C GLY A 555 -35.18 -8.60 10.89
N THR A 556 -36.09 -9.57 11.05
CA THR A 556 -36.48 -10.08 12.38
C THR A 556 -35.32 -10.75 13.11
N ILE A 557 -34.59 -11.64 12.44
CA ILE A 557 -33.44 -12.35 13.01
C ILE A 557 -32.28 -11.39 13.27
N GLN A 558 -32.03 -10.49 12.33
CA GLN A 558 -31.02 -9.44 12.41
C GLN A 558 -31.24 -8.59 13.66
N GLY A 559 -32.47 -8.12 13.91
CA GLY A 559 -32.78 -7.30 15.09
C GLY A 559 -32.60 -8.04 16.41
N MET A 560 -32.88 -9.35 16.41
CA MET A 560 -32.64 -10.20 17.57
C MET A 560 -31.14 -10.39 17.84
N LEU A 561 -30.33 -10.60 16.80
CA LEU A 561 -28.87 -10.74 16.92
C LEU A 561 -28.23 -9.41 17.37
N GLU A 562 -28.67 -8.28 16.83
CA GLU A 562 -28.22 -6.94 17.27
C GLU A 562 -28.55 -6.71 18.75
N THR A 563 -29.75 -7.10 19.20
CA THR A 563 -30.16 -6.99 20.61
C THR A 563 -29.29 -7.85 21.53
N LEU A 564 -28.82 -9.00 21.04
CA LEU A 564 -27.96 -9.93 21.79
C LEU A 564 -26.46 -9.60 21.68
N GLY A 565 -26.09 -8.59 20.88
CA GLY A 565 -24.69 -8.21 20.65
C GLY A 565 -23.91 -9.23 19.83
N ILE A 566 -24.58 -9.99 18.97
CA ILE A 566 -23.96 -11.04 18.13
C ILE A 566 -23.82 -10.50 16.71
N ALA A 567 -22.59 -10.48 16.19
CA ALA A 567 -22.32 -10.09 14.81
C ALA A 567 -22.96 -11.08 13.82
N TYR A 568 -23.31 -10.64 12.60
CA TYR A 568 -23.89 -11.54 11.60
C TYR A 568 -23.56 -11.17 10.15
N THR A 569 -23.67 -12.15 9.24
CA THR A 569 -23.47 -11.93 7.79
C THR A 569 -24.69 -11.33 7.12
N GLY A 570 -24.45 -10.43 6.15
CA GLY A 570 -25.49 -9.81 5.33
C GLY A 570 -25.87 -8.40 5.78
N SER A 571 -27.04 -7.94 5.33
CA SER A 571 -27.50 -6.57 5.55
C SER A 571 -28.26 -6.35 6.86
N GLY A 572 -28.25 -5.12 7.37
CA GLY A 572 -28.87 -4.73 8.65
C GLY A 572 -30.40 -4.80 8.67
N VAL A 573 -31.01 -4.57 9.85
CA VAL A 573 -32.48 -4.59 10.04
C VAL A 573 -33.22 -3.67 9.06
N LEU A 574 -32.76 -2.42 8.93
CA LEU A 574 -33.40 -1.44 8.04
C LEU A 574 -33.33 -1.89 6.58
N SER A 575 -32.15 -2.29 6.11
CA SER A 575 -31.99 -2.74 4.73
C SER A 575 -32.82 -3.99 4.43
N SER A 576 -32.82 -4.96 5.34
CA SER A 576 -33.55 -6.22 5.17
C SER A 576 -35.07 -5.97 5.10
N SER A 577 -35.62 -5.16 6.01
CA SER A 577 -37.04 -4.78 5.98
C SER A 577 -37.44 -3.95 4.76
N LEU A 578 -36.58 -3.02 4.31
CA LEU A 578 -36.81 -2.24 3.09
C LEU A 578 -36.80 -3.11 1.83
N CYS A 579 -35.83 -4.01 1.71
CA CYS A 579 -35.67 -4.86 0.53
C CYS A 579 -36.79 -5.90 0.42
N MET A 580 -37.29 -6.39 1.57
CA MET A 580 -38.40 -7.33 1.59
C MET A 580 -39.72 -6.69 1.11
N ASN A 581 -39.93 -5.39 1.38
CA ASN A 581 -41.13 -4.69 0.92
C ASN A 581 -40.93 -4.06 -0.48
N LYS A 582 -41.44 -4.72 -1.52
CA LYS A 582 -41.26 -4.30 -2.93
C LYS A 582 -41.86 -2.92 -3.23
N ASN A 583 -43.01 -2.59 -2.65
CA ASN A 583 -43.65 -1.29 -2.84
C ASN A 583 -42.79 -0.15 -2.27
N VAL A 584 -42.25 -0.32 -1.05
CA VAL A 584 -41.41 0.70 -0.41
C VAL A 584 -40.05 0.82 -1.09
N SER A 585 -39.37 -0.30 -1.35
CA SER A 585 -38.09 -0.29 -2.07
C SER A 585 -38.23 0.39 -3.43
N LYS A 586 -39.27 0.06 -4.22
CA LYS A 586 -39.52 0.71 -5.50
C LYS A 586 -39.74 2.22 -5.41
N LYS A 587 -40.42 2.72 -4.37
CA LYS A 587 -40.58 4.17 -4.15
C LYS A 587 -39.23 4.85 -3.95
N LEU A 588 -38.35 4.24 -3.15
CA LEU A 588 -36.99 4.76 -2.92
C LEU A 588 -36.14 4.72 -4.19
N LEU A 589 -36.18 3.61 -4.94
CA LEU A 589 -35.44 3.47 -6.19
C LEU A 589 -35.94 4.48 -7.25
N ARG A 590 -37.26 4.66 -7.39
CA ARG A 590 -37.83 5.68 -8.29
C ARG A 590 -37.44 7.10 -7.90
N TYR A 591 -37.37 7.41 -6.60
CA TYR A 591 -36.94 8.72 -6.11
C TYR A 591 -35.51 9.05 -6.54
N GLU A 592 -34.61 8.05 -6.55
CA GLU A 592 -33.22 8.16 -7.02
C GLU A 592 -33.09 8.09 -8.55
N GLY A 593 -34.20 8.13 -9.28
CA GLY A 593 -34.22 8.15 -10.75
C GLY A 593 -34.00 6.78 -11.41
N LEU A 594 -34.04 5.68 -10.66
CA LEU A 594 -33.93 4.34 -11.23
C LEU A 594 -35.24 3.91 -11.90
N PHE A 595 -35.13 3.12 -12.96
CA PHE A 595 -36.29 2.52 -13.61
C PHE A 595 -36.73 1.28 -12.84
N THR A 596 -38.02 1.21 -12.53
CA THR A 596 -38.71 0.02 -12.02
C THR A 596 -40.00 -0.16 -12.84
N PRO A 597 -40.55 -1.38 -12.99
CA PRO A 597 -41.83 -1.54 -13.66
C PRO A 597 -42.92 -0.73 -12.94
N ASP A 598 -43.71 0.04 -13.69
CA ASP A 598 -44.83 0.82 -13.14
C ASP A 598 -45.78 -0.11 -12.40
N TRP A 599 -46.31 0.34 -11.25
CA TRP A 599 -47.05 -0.53 -10.37
C TRP A 599 -48.20 0.15 -9.64
N LEU A 600 -49.15 -0.68 -9.20
CA LEU A 600 -50.16 -0.38 -8.20
C LEU A 600 -49.93 -1.29 -6.99
N CYS A 601 -50.24 -0.80 -5.80
CA CYS A 601 -50.19 -1.58 -4.57
C CYS A 601 -51.54 -1.49 -3.87
N TRP A 602 -52.16 -2.63 -3.60
CA TRP A 602 -53.48 -2.72 -2.98
C TRP A 602 -53.34 -3.41 -1.62
N GLY A 603 -53.92 -2.80 -0.58
CA GLY A 603 -53.89 -3.33 0.80
C GLY A 603 -55.13 -4.16 1.13
N SER A 604 -56.12 -4.19 0.25
CA SER A 604 -57.28 -5.07 0.36
C SER A 604 -57.95 -5.28 -0.99
N ILE A 605 -58.85 -6.27 -1.06
CA ILE A 605 -59.71 -6.47 -2.24
C ILE A 605 -60.65 -5.27 -2.52
N GLY A 606 -60.85 -4.39 -1.53
CA GLY A 606 -61.64 -3.16 -1.69
C GLY A 606 -60.95 -2.11 -2.56
N ASP A 607 -59.62 -2.17 -2.68
CA ASP A 607 -58.83 -1.28 -3.53
C ASP A 607 -58.81 -1.73 -5.01
N TYR A 608 -59.44 -2.88 -5.30
CA TYR A 608 -59.51 -3.45 -6.64
C TYR A 608 -60.13 -2.46 -7.63
N SER A 609 -59.39 -2.15 -8.69
CA SER A 609 -59.86 -1.33 -9.80
C SER A 609 -59.30 -1.82 -11.13
N ALA A 610 -60.17 -2.43 -11.95
CA ALA A 610 -59.81 -2.84 -13.31
C ALA A 610 -59.41 -1.64 -14.19
N GLU A 611 -60.09 -0.49 -14.04
CA GLU A 611 -59.77 0.74 -14.77
C GLU A 611 -58.37 1.28 -14.41
N ALA A 612 -57.97 1.19 -13.15
CA ALA A 612 -56.62 1.59 -12.74
C ALA A 612 -55.56 0.69 -13.37
N VAL A 613 -55.83 -0.62 -13.48
CA VAL A 613 -54.93 -1.59 -14.09
C VAL A 613 -54.86 -1.45 -15.62
N GLU A 614 -55.95 -1.07 -16.29
CA GLU A 614 -55.95 -0.79 -17.73
C GLU A 614 -54.91 0.29 -18.13
N LYS A 615 -54.61 1.23 -17.22
CA LYS A 615 -53.57 2.25 -17.44
C LYS A 615 -52.14 1.69 -17.45
N LEU A 616 -51.89 0.56 -16.78
CA LEU A 616 -50.60 -0.14 -16.81
C LEU A 616 -50.42 -0.93 -18.13
N GLY A 617 -51.52 -1.37 -18.73
CA GLY A 617 -51.57 -2.14 -19.96
C GLY A 617 -51.26 -3.63 -19.76
N TYR A 618 -52.07 -4.49 -20.37
CA TYR A 618 -51.85 -5.95 -20.34
C TYR A 618 -50.78 -6.40 -21.34
N PRO A 619 -50.01 -7.47 -21.04
CA PRO A 619 -50.05 -8.26 -19.81
C PRO A 619 -49.46 -7.52 -18.59
N ILE A 620 -49.83 -7.96 -17.40
CA ILE A 620 -49.32 -7.44 -16.11
C ILE A 620 -48.83 -8.60 -15.23
N VAL A 621 -48.06 -8.28 -14.21
CA VAL A 621 -47.59 -9.22 -13.18
C VAL A 621 -48.29 -8.91 -11.86
N VAL A 622 -49.05 -9.85 -11.33
CA VAL A 622 -49.66 -9.76 -10.00
C VAL A 622 -48.82 -10.59 -9.04
N LYS A 623 -48.34 -10.00 -7.94
CA LYS A 623 -47.48 -10.69 -6.97
C LYS A 623 -47.64 -10.18 -5.53
N PRO A 624 -47.32 -11.01 -4.52
CA PRO A 624 -47.20 -10.55 -3.13
C PRO A 624 -46.14 -9.45 -2.97
N ASN A 625 -46.37 -8.51 -2.05
CA ASN A 625 -45.46 -7.41 -1.80
C ASN A 625 -44.18 -7.84 -1.03
N SER A 626 -44.32 -8.76 -0.08
CA SER A 626 -43.35 -9.09 0.97
C SER A 626 -42.86 -10.55 0.90
N GLY A 627 -43.12 -11.27 -0.20
CA GLY A 627 -42.68 -12.66 -0.38
C GLY A 627 -41.33 -12.78 -1.09
N GLY A 628 -40.48 -13.70 -0.61
CA GLY A 628 -39.30 -14.19 -1.35
C GLY A 628 -39.70 -15.23 -2.41
N SER A 629 -38.90 -15.35 -3.46
CA SER A 629 -38.91 -16.52 -4.37
C SER A 629 -40.17 -16.81 -5.19
N SER A 630 -40.70 -15.80 -5.90
CA SER A 630 -41.74 -15.98 -6.94
C SER A 630 -43.04 -16.68 -6.52
N ILE A 631 -43.26 -16.87 -5.22
CA ILE A 631 -44.46 -17.50 -4.67
C ILE A 631 -45.65 -16.55 -4.89
N GLY A 632 -46.73 -17.07 -5.50
CA GLY A 632 -47.95 -16.31 -5.77
C GLY A 632 -47.85 -15.32 -6.94
N ILE A 633 -46.79 -15.37 -7.76
CA ILE A 633 -46.69 -14.54 -8.98
C ILE A 633 -47.60 -15.10 -10.08
N GLN A 634 -48.42 -14.24 -10.69
CA GLN A 634 -49.25 -14.57 -11.85
C GLN A 634 -49.09 -13.52 -12.96
N ILE A 635 -48.88 -13.97 -14.18
CA ILE A 635 -48.92 -13.11 -15.37
C ILE A 635 -50.36 -13.09 -15.90
N VAL A 636 -51.00 -11.95 -15.75
CA VAL A 636 -52.38 -11.75 -16.16
C VAL A 636 -52.38 -11.11 -17.55
N LYS A 637 -52.97 -11.79 -18.53
CA LYS A 637 -52.99 -11.34 -19.94
C LYS A 637 -54.23 -10.52 -20.30
N SER A 638 -55.27 -10.55 -19.47
CA SER A 638 -56.55 -9.88 -19.72
C SER A 638 -57.24 -9.45 -18.43
N SER A 639 -58.18 -8.51 -18.51
CA SER A 639 -58.95 -8.05 -17.34
C SER A 639 -59.86 -9.10 -16.72
N GLN A 640 -60.19 -10.17 -17.45
CA GLN A 640 -61.04 -11.26 -16.95
C GLN A 640 -60.35 -12.07 -15.84
N ASP A 641 -59.03 -12.20 -15.93
CA ASP A 641 -58.23 -13.04 -15.03
C ASP A 641 -57.66 -12.25 -13.82
N LEU A 642 -57.77 -10.91 -13.86
CA LEU A 642 -57.18 -10.02 -12.86
C LEU A 642 -57.70 -10.29 -11.44
N ARG A 643 -59.02 -10.42 -11.29
CA ARG A 643 -59.63 -10.58 -9.97
C ARG A 643 -59.17 -11.86 -9.29
N ALA A 644 -59.14 -12.97 -10.03
CA ALA A 644 -58.70 -14.26 -9.51
C ALA A 644 -57.22 -14.22 -9.11
N ALA A 645 -56.36 -13.59 -9.92
CA ALA A 645 -54.94 -13.44 -9.61
C ALA A 645 -54.69 -12.61 -8.34
N VAL A 646 -55.45 -11.53 -8.16
CA VAL A 646 -55.35 -10.65 -6.98
C VAL A 646 -55.88 -11.33 -5.73
N GLU A 647 -57.03 -12.02 -5.82
CA GLU A 647 -57.58 -12.81 -4.70
C GLU A 647 -56.64 -13.93 -4.28
N GLU A 648 -55.94 -14.57 -5.22
CA GLU A 648 -54.92 -15.56 -4.91
C GLU A 648 -53.69 -14.92 -4.25
N ALA A 649 -53.18 -13.80 -4.77
CA ALA A 649 -52.03 -13.11 -4.17
C ALA A 649 -52.31 -12.63 -2.73
N PHE A 650 -53.54 -12.19 -2.42
CA PHE A 650 -53.96 -11.84 -1.05
C PHE A 650 -53.98 -13.02 -0.07
N ARG A 651 -53.93 -14.27 -0.54
CA ARG A 651 -53.78 -15.44 0.35
C ARG A 651 -52.36 -15.54 0.91
N TRP A 652 -51.40 -14.90 0.25
CA TRP A 652 -49.98 -14.97 0.59
C TRP A 652 -49.49 -13.71 1.32
N ASP A 653 -50.13 -12.56 1.10
CA ASP A 653 -49.72 -11.29 1.70
C ASP A 653 -50.90 -10.33 1.89
N VAL A 654 -50.76 -9.41 2.83
CA VAL A 654 -51.72 -8.33 3.12
C VAL A 654 -51.65 -7.20 2.10
N GLU A 655 -50.54 -7.08 1.37
CA GLU A 655 -50.37 -6.16 0.26
C GLU A 655 -50.06 -6.92 -1.04
N VAL A 656 -50.77 -6.57 -2.11
CA VAL A 656 -50.56 -7.15 -3.44
C VAL A 656 -50.06 -6.07 -4.39
N LEU A 657 -49.02 -6.42 -5.14
CA LEU A 657 -48.38 -5.58 -6.14
C LEU A 657 -48.86 -6.00 -7.53
N ILE A 658 -49.31 -5.03 -8.33
CA ILE A 658 -49.72 -5.21 -9.72
C ILE A 658 -48.77 -4.38 -10.57
N GLU A 659 -47.94 -5.04 -11.37
CA GLU A 659 -46.85 -4.41 -12.11
C GLU A 659 -47.06 -4.51 -13.61
N GLN A 660 -46.61 -3.47 -14.33
CA GLN A 660 -46.43 -3.51 -15.76
C GLN A 660 -45.52 -4.68 -16.15
N TYR A 661 -45.93 -5.48 -17.13
CA TYR A 661 -45.06 -6.51 -17.69
C TYR A 661 -43.96 -5.88 -18.57
N ILE A 662 -42.71 -6.08 -18.18
CA ILE A 662 -41.54 -5.68 -18.97
C ILE A 662 -41.01 -6.90 -19.72
N LYS A 663 -41.05 -6.85 -21.05
CA LYS A 663 -40.41 -7.86 -21.90
C LYS A 663 -38.94 -7.49 -22.10
N GLY A 664 -38.03 -8.20 -21.44
CA GLY A 664 -36.60 -7.95 -21.47
C GLY A 664 -35.76 -9.16 -21.05
N GLU A 665 -34.44 -9.03 -21.14
CA GLU A 665 -33.49 -10.03 -20.67
C GLU A 665 -33.33 -9.94 -19.15
N GLU A 666 -33.36 -11.07 -18.45
CA GLU A 666 -33.21 -11.09 -16.99
C GLU A 666 -31.73 -11.11 -16.60
N LEU A 667 -31.35 -10.12 -15.80
CA LEU A 667 -29.99 -9.93 -15.32
C LEU A 667 -29.96 -9.99 -13.80
N THR A 668 -28.96 -10.69 -13.28
CA THR A 668 -28.64 -10.76 -11.86
C THR A 668 -27.29 -10.11 -11.60
N CYS A 669 -27.29 -9.13 -10.70
CA CYS A 669 -26.15 -8.31 -10.34
C CYS A 669 -25.76 -8.57 -8.88
N SER A 670 -24.73 -9.38 -8.66
CA SER A 670 -24.22 -9.67 -7.31
C SER A 670 -23.22 -8.61 -6.87
N ILE A 671 -23.38 -8.11 -5.65
CA ILE A 671 -22.54 -7.04 -5.08
C ILE A 671 -21.95 -7.56 -3.78
N VAL A 672 -20.63 -7.41 -3.62
CA VAL A 672 -19.89 -7.68 -2.38
C VAL A 672 -19.07 -6.44 -2.04
N ASP A 673 -19.20 -5.93 -0.81
CA ASP A 673 -18.53 -4.70 -0.34
C ASP A 673 -18.66 -3.49 -1.30
N GLY A 674 -19.87 -3.27 -1.84
CA GLY A 674 -20.11 -2.20 -2.80
C GLY A 674 -19.40 -2.37 -4.15
N LYS A 675 -18.83 -3.55 -4.44
CA LYS A 675 -18.24 -3.92 -5.73
C LYS A 675 -19.17 -4.86 -6.46
N LEU A 676 -19.52 -4.49 -7.69
CA LEU A 676 -20.33 -5.32 -8.57
C LEU A 676 -19.46 -6.42 -9.20
N LEU A 677 -19.85 -7.67 -8.96
CA LEU A 677 -19.28 -8.88 -9.55
C LEU A 677 -19.78 -9.11 -10.99
N PRO A 678 -19.19 -10.04 -11.77
CA PRO A 678 -19.64 -10.35 -13.13
C PRO A 678 -21.16 -10.61 -13.23
N ILE A 679 -21.82 -9.91 -14.16
CA ILE A 679 -23.28 -9.97 -14.33
C ILE A 679 -23.67 -11.31 -14.95
N ILE A 680 -24.65 -11.98 -14.34
CA ILE A 680 -25.20 -13.24 -14.84
C ILE A 680 -26.54 -12.97 -15.51
N GLY A 681 -26.73 -13.49 -16.72
CA GLY A 681 -28.02 -13.52 -17.40
C GLY A 681 -28.69 -14.86 -17.26
N ILE A 682 -30.02 -14.84 -17.16
CA ILE A 682 -30.84 -16.05 -17.09
C ILE A 682 -31.59 -16.20 -18.41
N GLN A 683 -31.20 -17.20 -19.21
CA GLN A 683 -31.89 -17.58 -20.43
C GLN A 683 -32.60 -18.90 -20.22
N SER A 684 -33.80 -19.05 -20.75
CA SER A 684 -34.58 -20.27 -20.55
C SER A 684 -34.48 -21.16 -21.80
N LYS A 685 -34.31 -22.47 -21.63
CA LYS A 685 -33.98 -23.40 -22.72
C LYS A 685 -35.19 -23.61 -23.64
N GLY A 686 -35.06 -23.22 -24.91
CA GLY A 686 -35.78 -23.89 -26.01
C GLY A 686 -37.15 -23.38 -26.47
N SER A 687 -37.52 -22.10 -26.31
CA SER A 687 -38.64 -21.54 -27.10
C SER A 687 -38.61 -20.01 -27.23
N GLU A 688 -38.95 -19.51 -28.42
CA GLU A 688 -39.53 -18.18 -28.54
C GLU A 688 -40.89 -18.21 -27.81
N TRP A 689 -40.99 -17.45 -26.71
CA TRP A 689 -42.18 -17.29 -25.84
C TRP A 689 -42.45 -18.42 -24.82
N PHE A 690 -41.69 -18.49 -23.72
CA PHE A 690 -42.13 -17.85 -22.46
C PHE A 690 -43.34 -18.42 -21.69
N ASP A 691 -43.54 -19.73 -21.52
CA ASP A 691 -44.41 -20.25 -20.44
C ASP A 691 -43.60 -20.30 -19.14
N TYR A 692 -43.98 -19.49 -18.13
CA TYR A 692 -43.22 -19.31 -16.88
C TYR A 692 -43.11 -20.61 -16.06
N HIS A 693 -43.92 -21.64 -16.37
CA HIS A 693 -43.78 -22.98 -15.81
C HIS A 693 -42.45 -23.66 -16.19
N ALA A 694 -41.80 -23.27 -17.30
CA ALA A 694 -40.60 -23.93 -17.80
C ALA A 694 -39.28 -23.50 -17.12
N LYS A 695 -39.27 -22.44 -16.29
CA LYS A 695 -38.05 -22.01 -15.59
C LYS A 695 -37.66 -22.91 -14.40
N TYR A 696 -38.56 -23.79 -13.94
CA TYR A 696 -38.42 -24.44 -12.64
C TYR A 696 -38.82 -25.94 -12.61
N GLU A 697 -38.93 -26.58 -13.78
CA GLU A 697 -38.63 -28.01 -13.87
C GLU A 697 -37.10 -28.17 -13.81
N ASP A 698 -36.62 -29.15 -13.04
CA ASP A 698 -35.18 -29.45 -12.91
C ASP A 698 -34.51 -29.50 -14.31
N GLY A 699 -33.73 -28.47 -14.64
CA GLY A 699 -33.00 -28.35 -15.91
C GLY A 699 -33.49 -27.33 -16.97
N GLY A 700 -34.47 -26.47 -16.66
CA GLY A 700 -35.13 -25.57 -17.64
C GLY A 700 -34.45 -24.23 -18.01
N ALA A 701 -33.42 -23.76 -17.31
CA ALA A 701 -32.75 -22.47 -17.59
C ALA A 701 -31.21 -22.57 -17.57
N GLU A 702 -30.54 -21.80 -18.45
CA GLU A 702 -29.09 -21.60 -18.47
C GLU A 702 -28.74 -20.23 -17.88
N GLU A 703 -27.91 -20.28 -16.84
CA GLU A 703 -27.30 -19.11 -16.22
C GLU A 703 -25.88 -18.96 -16.77
N GLN A 704 -25.56 -17.81 -17.37
CA GLN A 704 -24.23 -17.55 -17.91
C GLN A 704 -23.83 -16.10 -17.74
N VAL A 705 -22.52 -15.83 -17.70
CA VAL A 705 -22.01 -14.47 -17.69
C VAL A 705 -22.42 -13.79 -18.99
N VAL A 706 -23.02 -12.60 -18.88
CA VAL A 706 -23.43 -11.81 -20.05
C VAL A 706 -22.40 -10.72 -20.30
N HIS A 707 -22.02 -10.58 -21.57
CA HIS A 707 -21.19 -9.46 -22.04
C HIS A 707 -22.08 -8.40 -22.69
N LEU A 708 -22.35 -7.35 -21.94
CA LEU A 708 -23.12 -6.20 -22.41
C LEU A 708 -22.21 -5.22 -23.19
N THR A 709 -22.82 -4.42 -24.06
CA THR A 709 -22.08 -3.31 -24.69
C THR A 709 -21.61 -2.32 -23.59
N PRO A 710 -20.48 -1.60 -23.77
CA PRO A 710 -19.93 -0.74 -22.71
C PRO A 710 -20.92 0.29 -22.16
N GLU A 711 -21.78 0.85 -23.01
CA GLU A 711 -22.79 1.82 -22.58
C GLU A 711 -23.89 1.18 -21.73
N VAL A 712 -24.32 -0.04 -22.10
CA VAL A 712 -25.37 -0.77 -21.37
C VAL A 712 -24.82 -1.35 -20.07
N ASP A 713 -23.58 -1.87 -20.08
CA ASP A 713 -22.89 -2.36 -18.88
C ASP A 713 -22.81 -1.26 -17.81
N GLU A 714 -22.40 -0.05 -18.21
CA GLU A 714 -22.27 1.07 -17.27
C GLU A 714 -23.62 1.49 -16.69
N ARG A 715 -24.70 1.45 -17.48
CA ARG A 715 -26.06 1.72 -17.00
C ARG A 715 -26.53 0.66 -16.00
N VAL A 716 -26.33 -0.62 -16.30
CA VAL A 716 -26.68 -1.74 -15.40
C VAL A 716 -25.86 -1.66 -14.12
N ARG A 717 -24.55 -1.40 -14.23
CA ARG A 717 -23.64 -1.25 -13.08
C ARG A 717 -24.04 -0.09 -12.18
N SER A 718 -24.30 1.08 -12.78
CA SER A 718 -24.77 2.25 -12.06
C SER A 718 -26.09 1.97 -11.35
N ALA A 719 -27.04 1.32 -12.03
CA ALA A 719 -28.33 0.95 -11.44
C ALA A 719 -28.18 -0.02 -10.25
N ALA A 720 -27.29 -1.00 -10.37
CA ALA A 720 -27.07 -2.01 -9.33
C ALA A 720 -26.45 -1.39 -8.08
N LEU A 721 -25.38 -0.61 -8.26
CA LEU A 721 -24.70 0.06 -7.16
C LEU A 721 -25.57 1.13 -6.51
N LEU A 722 -26.31 1.93 -7.30
CA LEU A 722 -27.24 2.91 -6.74
C LEU A 722 -28.32 2.22 -5.92
N SER A 723 -28.89 1.11 -6.42
CA SER A 723 -29.86 0.31 -5.67
C SER A 723 -29.31 -0.17 -4.33
N TYR A 724 -28.06 -0.67 -4.31
CA TYR A 724 -27.37 -1.14 -3.10
C TYR A 724 -27.24 -0.04 -2.05
N TRP A 725 -26.79 1.14 -2.46
CA TRP A 725 -26.59 2.27 -1.54
C TRP A 725 -27.90 2.90 -1.08
N THR A 726 -28.89 3.06 -1.98
CA THR A 726 -30.21 3.61 -1.67
C THR A 726 -30.94 2.77 -0.63
N LEU A 727 -30.86 1.44 -0.76
CA LEU A 727 -31.50 0.49 0.15
C LEU A 727 -30.66 0.17 1.40
N LYS A 728 -29.51 0.84 1.58
CA LYS A 728 -28.61 0.69 2.73
C LYS A 728 -28.09 -0.75 2.91
N CYS A 729 -27.92 -1.46 1.81
CA CYS A 729 -27.39 -2.82 1.81
C CYS A 729 -25.92 -2.82 2.25
N ASN A 730 -25.50 -3.94 2.83
CA ASN A 730 -24.18 -4.12 3.44
C ASN A 730 -23.66 -5.54 3.20
N VAL A 731 -22.33 -5.69 3.19
CA VAL A 731 -21.58 -6.95 3.05
C VAL A 731 -21.78 -7.55 1.66
N TYR A 732 -22.97 -8.07 1.38
CA TYR A 732 -23.36 -8.55 0.06
C TYR A 732 -24.83 -8.32 -0.20
N ALA A 733 -25.21 -8.25 -1.48
CA ALA A 733 -26.59 -8.28 -1.92
C ALA A 733 -26.68 -8.74 -3.38
N ARG A 734 -27.89 -9.05 -3.82
CA ARG A 734 -28.19 -9.40 -5.22
C ARG A 734 -29.29 -8.50 -5.74
N VAL A 735 -29.07 -7.85 -6.87
CA VAL A 735 -30.10 -7.07 -7.57
C VAL A 735 -30.57 -7.84 -8.78
N ASP A 736 -31.87 -8.06 -8.88
CA ASP A 736 -32.50 -8.69 -10.04
C ASP A 736 -33.16 -7.62 -10.91
N MET A 737 -32.89 -7.66 -12.22
CA MET A 737 -33.29 -6.63 -13.19
C MET A 737 -33.80 -7.23 -14.49
N LEU A 738 -34.64 -6.48 -15.20
CA LEU A 738 -34.98 -6.73 -16.61
C LEU A 738 -34.35 -5.67 -17.51
N LEU A 739 -33.60 -6.09 -18.51
CA LEU A 739 -33.00 -5.23 -19.52
C LEU A 739 -33.91 -5.16 -20.75
N ARG A 740 -34.47 -3.99 -21.03
CA ARG A 740 -35.28 -3.73 -22.24
C ARG A 740 -34.73 -2.53 -22.97
N ASP A 741 -34.44 -2.69 -24.27
CA ASP A 741 -33.96 -1.60 -25.13
C ASP A 741 -32.74 -0.84 -24.56
N GLY A 742 -31.85 -1.54 -23.84
CA GLY A 742 -30.67 -0.95 -23.19
C GLY A 742 -30.96 -0.19 -21.88
N ILE A 743 -32.15 -0.34 -21.31
CA ILE A 743 -32.57 0.28 -20.05
C ILE A 743 -32.80 -0.82 -18.98
N PRO A 744 -32.08 -0.77 -17.84
CA PRO A 744 -32.29 -1.71 -16.74
C PRO A 744 -33.50 -1.29 -15.88
N TYR A 745 -34.46 -2.20 -15.73
CA TYR A 745 -35.60 -2.09 -14.81
C TYR A 745 -35.34 -2.94 -13.58
N VAL A 746 -35.15 -2.31 -12.41
CA VAL A 746 -34.92 -3.02 -11.15
C VAL A 746 -36.22 -3.68 -10.68
N LEU A 747 -36.16 -4.98 -10.43
CA LEU A 747 -37.28 -5.78 -9.94
C LEU A 747 -37.29 -5.83 -8.42
N GLU A 748 -36.19 -6.31 -7.84
CA GLU A 748 -36.02 -6.50 -6.41
C GLU A 748 -34.54 -6.55 -6.01
N MET A 749 -34.30 -6.35 -4.73
CA MET A 749 -33.01 -6.48 -4.06
C MET A 749 -33.14 -7.60 -3.03
N ASN A 750 -32.23 -8.57 -3.06
CA ASN A 750 -32.17 -9.64 -2.08
C ASN A 750 -30.93 -9.45 -1.19
N THR A 751 -31.16 -9.38 0.13
CA THR A 751 -30.14 -9.17 1.17
C THR A 751 -29.55 -10.48 1.72
N LEU A 752 -30.17 -11.63 1.45
CA LEU A 752 -29.70 -12.98 1.79
C LEU A 752 -29.89 -13.94 0.60
N PRO A 753 -29.25 -13.70 -0.56
CA PRO A 753 -29.39 -14.57 -1.72
C PRO A 753 -28.93 -16.00 -1.42
N ASP A 754 -29.44 -16.98 -2.19
CA ASP A 754 -29.03 -18.39 -2.10
C ASP A 754 -27.51 -18.54 -2.22
N MET A 755 -26.90 -19.04 -1.14
CA MET A 755 -25.46 -19.23 -0.99
C MET A 755 -25.00 -20.61 -1.45
N THR A 756 -25.88 -21.45 -2.01
CA THR A 756 -25.46 -22.74 -2.56
C THR A 756 -24.43 -22.55 -3.68
N LYS A 757 -23.34 -23.32 -3.69
CA LYS A 757 -22.14 -23.11 -4.52
C LYS A 757 -22.36 -22.86 -6.01
N ASN A 758 -23.40 -23.43 -6.61
CA ASN A 758 -23.70 -23.28 -8.05
C ASN A 758 -24.75 -22.19 -8.35
N ARG A 759 -25.08 -21.34 -7.38
CA ARG A 759 -26.10 -20.29 -7.51
C ARG A 759 -25.48 -18.94 -7.83
N LEU A 760 -26.35 -18.00 -8.19
CA LEU A 760 -26.01 -16.75 -8.86
C LEU A 760 -24.87 -15.96 -8.17
N LEU A 761 -24.91 -15.77 -6.85
CA LEU A 761 -23.87 -15.00 -6.15
C LEU A 761 -22.53 -15.77 -6.05
N PRO A 762 -22.48 -17.01 -5.51
CA PRO A 762 -21.25 -17.81 -5.53
C PRO A 762 -20.64 -18.01 -6.92
N LYS A 763 -21.49 -18.21 -7.93
CA LYS A 763 -21.06 -18.35 -9.33
C LYS A 763 -20.45 -17.05 -9.87
N SER A 764 -21.08 -15.91 -9.60
CA SER A 764 -20.54 -14.60 -9.98
C SER A 764 -19.18 -14.33 -9.32
N ALA A 765 -19.02 -14.71 -8.04
CA ALA A 765 -17.74 -14.62 -7.34
C ALA A 765 -16.66 -15.55 -7.95
N GLN A 766 -17.03 -16.77 -8.33
CA GLN A 766 -16.12 -17.71 -8.99
C GLN A 766 -15.60 -17.17 -10.32
N GLU A 767 -16.47 -16.56 -11.13
CA GLU A 767 -16.09 -15.90 -12.39
C GLU A 767 -15.19 -14.67 -12.17
N ALA A 768 -15.28 -14.04 -10.99
CA ALA A 768 -14.35 -12.99 -10.56
C ALA A 768 -13.01 -13.52 -10.03
N GLY A 769 -12.81 -14.84 -10.02
CA GLY A 769 -11.60 -15.49 -9.48
C GLY A 769 -11.60 -15.69 -7.96
N VAL A 770 -12.75 -15.52 -7.30
CA VAL A 770 -12.92 -15.70 -5.86
C VAL A 770 -13.50 -17.09 -5.58
N THR A 771 -12.79 -17.92 -4.84
CA THR A 771 -13.30 -19.25 -4.45
C THR A 771 -14.43 -19.13 -3.42
N TYR A 772 -15.28 -20.14 -3.32
CA TYR A 772 -16.41 -20.11 -2.38
C TYR A 772 -15.97 -19.95 -0.91
N SER A 773 -14.89 -20.62 -0.49
CA SER A 773 -14.34 -20.43 0.87
C SER A 773 -13.80 -19.01 1.08
N GLN A 774 -13.13 -18.42 0.09
CA GLN A 774 -12.67 -17.02 0.17
C GLN A 774 -13.83 -16.04 0.27
N LEU A 775 -14.92 -16.28 -0.47
CA LEU A 775 -16.13 -15.47 -0.39
C LEU A 775 -16.75 -15.52 1.03
N LEU A 776 -16.81 -16.70 1.65
CA LEU A 776 -17.31 -16.85 3.02
C LEU A 776 -16.40 -16.11 4.02
N ASP A 777 -15.09 -16.24 3.90
CA ASP A 777 -14.12 -15.54 4.73
C ASP A 777 -14.21 -14.01 4.60
N GLU A 778 -14.37 -13.52 3.37
CA GLU A 778 -14.55 -12.10 3.06
C GLU A 778 -15.84 -11.57 3.70
N ASN A 779 -16.96 -12.29 3.55
CA ASN A 779 -18.23 -11.93 4.17
C ASN A 779 -18.14 -11.89 5.71
N ILE A 780 -17.46 -12.87 6.33
CA ILE A 780 -17.23 -12.90 7.78
C ILE A 780 -16.42 -11.67 8.21
N SER A 781 -15.33 -11.38 7.51
CA SER A 781 -14.42 -10.28 7.85
C SER A 781 -15.11 -8.92 7.74
N LEU A 782 -15.82 -8.68 6.63
CA LEU A 782 -16.58 -7.44 6.39
C LEU A 782 -17.67 -7.20 7.43
N SER A 783 -18.34 -8.26 7.88
CA SER A 783 -19.35 -8.15 8.94
C SER A 783 -18.75 -7.80 10.30
N LEU A 784 -17.59 -8.37 10.66
CA LEU A 784 -16.92 -8.09 11.93
C LEU A 784 -16.40 -6.64 12.01
N GLU A 785 -15.88 -6.11 10.91
CA GLU A 785 -15.45 -4.71 10.82
C GLU A 785 -16.60 -3.74 11.12
N LYS A 786 -17.81 -4.06 10.65
CA LYS A 786 -19.01 -3.24 10.88
C LYS A 786 -19.56 -3.35 12.30
N SER A 787 -19.48 -4.52 12.92
CA SER A 787 -19.94 -4.71 14.31
C SER A 787 -19.01 -4.06 15.35
N GLY A 788 -17.73 -3.81 15.01
CA GLY A 788 -16.74 -3.17 15.90
C GLY A 788 -16.68 -1.64 15.83
N GLY A 789 -17.34 -1.01 14.85
CA GLY A 789 -17.40 0.44 14.71
C GLY A 789 -18.70 1.00 15.29
N GLU A 790 -18.60 1.89 16.27
CA GLU A 790 -19.65 2.91 16.43
C GLU A 790 -19.88 3.54 15.05
N ILE A 791 -21.15 3.64 14.64
CA ILE A 791 -21.58 4.07 13.31
C ILE A 791 -21.00 5.46 13.02
N GLU A 792 -19.82 5.52 12.40
CA GLU A 792 -19.35 6.69 11.68
C GLU A 792 -20.27 6.85 10.48
N THR A 793 -21.24 7.74 10.60
CA THR A 793 -21.94 8.31 9.45
C THR A 793 -20.90 8.97 8.54
N ARG A 794 -20.42 8.25 7.53
CA ARG A 794 -19.70 8.82 6.39
C ARG A 794 -20.72 9.52 5.46
N PRO A 795 -20.32 10.65 4.85
CA PRO A 795 -21.23 11.66 4.28
C PRO A 795 -22.11 11.16 3.13
#